data_AF-A0A5B0X2T6-F1
#
_entry.id   AF-A0A5B0X2T6-F1
#
_cell.length_a   1.000
_cell.length_b   1.000
_cell.length_c   1.000
_cell.angle_alpha   90.00
_cell.angle_beta   90.00
_cell.angle_gamma   90.00
#
_symmetry.space_group_name_H-M   'P 1'
#
loop_
_entity.id
_entity.type
_entity.pdbx_description
1 polymer ?
#
loop_
_entity_poly.entity_id
_entity_poly.type
_entity_poly.pdbx_seq_one_letter_code
_entity_poly.pdbx_strand_id
1 'polypeptide(L)'
;MELTELKNKLAAIVPETDFKLDERSTLDILNWLQEYAKNIPFDQEKRQFWDSFYFIQENSPEKLADLYQNVNKANGHLPAHQAFVLAFLKLLETTKILFNTFPARHRDLYYRELLGLKPRSAQADSVALGITLNTDNPEYLIPKGTLFDAGQDSAGNPLQYASDTDLLANQGKLTDLRWCRKDKDNGGWKSAILLSDSDNIELPENGIRLFNPTPDDAPVLSGYLITSPLFAMSKGERIIKIKLANEWTDNPDHITAKISSGDHWLSLSVEKEEDKHLKLCLTAKDDPINPPNNLDNMTFDIPVLKLSVTQGILPNITEIEININGNHNVFYASDAGTEQTDATSFPFSQSPSSGSGFNLIAPEWYGTKNATLTLTPQWVDLPTESFKKRYEAYSPKPSNNGVFKVKGYLVTSQKTKEGLNNNEAQSLFSEDENNKPQGKSLNFTLPVMNYSPVDKPSPYDWPASIRIELTEQDFMHAQYWQNPTGKNQPYTPKISTLQIQFSAKVKPEQFSVYSLTPFGWDKAGKDITSLTDDAFYLGFTDILPGQTLSLYWQLEGSEKLPLSWFYLNKNNSWRPLDKLVDDKTRNLFDRGTWSTLLPQDASNQTSLMPTDKYWLKAEMISKVSGKKPPNYPSIKGLLYNAITATLINVDTIEPDHLINGLAISSIKQPVNSSVAINEVTQPWTSWNSRPKEDEQTFLKRVPSRLSHRNRALNWGDIVTLLKERFVSIFDVKYPSTNELTKIPAPEKRQLIVIPDNRYKDNDDLLRPELNQARLTEMVEWLDRLSSPWTTIEIKNPTYVDVPISYELIFTPGINPDYGRHQLQQELSRIYMPWGENTAIGVTPGNRIDYYQLLATIQQSPWVERVTSLTLKKGSPSTDVIGKSVEADDDEVLILVWK
;
A
#
# COMPACT_ATOMS: atom_id res chain seq x y z
N MET A 1 70.01 12.78 -10.31
CA MET A 1 68.62 12.34 -10.18
C MET A 1 68.67 10.88 -9.77
N GLU A 2 68.22 10.56 -8.57
CA GLU A 2 68.16 9.16 -8.15
C GLU A 2 67.20 8.39 -9.07
N LEU A 3 67.50 7.12 -9.36
CA LEU A 3 66.68 6.29 -10.26
C LEU A 3 65.21 6.23 -9.81
N THR A 4 64.97 6.30 -8.50
CA THR A 4 63.65 6.38 -7.86
C THR A 4 62.94 7.69 -8.21
N GLU A 5 63.65 8.82 -8.17
CA GLU A 5 63.11 10.13 -8.55
C GLU A 5 62.73 10.17 -10.04
N LEU A 6 63.55 9.54 -10.91
CA LEU A 6 63.24 9.40 -12.34
C LEU A 6 61.95 8.58 -12.54
N LYS A 7 61.82 7.42 -11.88
CA LYS A 7 60.63 6.57 -11.97
C LYS A 7 59.38 7.32 -11.51
N ASN A 8 59.45 8.04 -10.39
CA ASN A 8 58.32 8.82 -9.88
C ASN A 8 57.91 9.93 -10.85
N LYS A 9 58.89 10.65 -11.43
CA LYS A 9 58.61 11.68 -12.45
C LYS A 9 57.99 11.08 -13.72
N LEU A 10 58.45 9.91 -14.16
CA LEU A 10 57.90 9.24 -15.35
C LEU A 10 56.50 8.68 -15.11
N ALA A 11 56.25 8.08 -13.95
CA ALA A 11 54.92 7.56 -13.58
C ALA A 11 53.85 8.67 -13.52
N ALA A 12 54.25 9.91 -13.23
CA ALA A 12 53.35 11.06 -13.26
C ALA A 12 53.00 11.56 -14.68
N ILE A 13 53.76 11.16 -15.70
CA ILE A 13 53.64 11.68 -17.08
C ILE A 13 53.16 10.61 -18.06
N VAL A 14 53.58 9.35 -17.87
CA VAL A 14 53.29 8.22 -18.74
C VAL A 14 52.58 7.14 -17.93
N PRO A 15 51.43 6.62 -18.41
CA PRO A 15 50.76 5.52 -17.74
C PRO A 15 51.68 4.31 -17.64
N GLU A 16 51.81 3.73 -16.44
CA GLU A 16 52.51 2.46 -16.31
C GLU A 16 51.74 1.36 -17.05
N THR A 17 52.47 0.56 -17.82
CA THR A 17 51.92 -0.59 -18.53
C THR A 17 52.71 -1.84 -18.17
N ASP A 18 52.01 -2.96 -18.04
CA ASP A 18 52.64 -4.25 -17.73
C ASP A 18 53.65 -4.67 -18.81
N PHE A 19 53.34 -4.39 -20.08
CA PHE A 19 54.21 -4.68 -21.21
C PHE A 19 55.43 -3.75 -21.26
N LYS A 20 56.63 -4.32 -21.37
CA LYS A 20 57.91 -3.62 -21.51
C LYS A 20 58.61 -4.07 -22.81
N LEU A 21 59.28 -3.15 -23.50
CA LEU A 21 60.05 -3.49 -24.71
C LEU A 21 61.37 -4.20 -24.38
N ASP A 22 61.97 -3.86 -23.25
CA ASP A 22 63.17 -4.51 -22.73
C ASP A 22 62.90 -5.05 -21.33
N GLU A 23 62.72 -6.36 -21.25
CA GLU A 23 62.51 -7.10 -19.99
C GLU A 23 63.80 -7.68 -19.41
N ARG A 24 64.93 -7.63 -20.16
CA ARG A 24 66.19 -8.30 -19.78
C ARG A 24 66.67 -7.87 -18.40
N SER A 25 66.70 -8.78 -17.45
CA SER A 25 67.24 -8.55 -16.13
C SER A 25 68.76 -8.30 -16.17
N THR A 26 69.32 -7.79 -15.07
CA THR A 26 70.78 -7.69 -14.92
C THR A 26 71.45 -9.04 -15.15
N LEU A 27 70.83 -10.14 -14.69
CA LEU A 27 71.31 -11.50 -14.91
C LEU A 27 71.34 -11.86 -16.39
N ASP A 28 70.27 -11.56 -17.14
CA ASP A 28 70.22 -11.84 -18.59
C ASP A 28 71.34 -11.11 -19.34
N ILE A 29 71.61 -9.85 -18.97
CA ILE A 29 72.68 -9.05 -19.59
C ILE A 29 74.06 -9.62 -19.22
N LEU A 30 74.26 -10.06 -17.98
CA LEU A 30 75.53 -10.66 -17.54
C LEU A 30 75.76 -12.03 -18.17
N ASN A 31 74.72 -12.85 -18.32
CA ASN A 31 74.78 -14.12 -19.05
C ASN A 31 75.12 -13.89 -20.52
N TRP A 32 74.46 -12.92 -21.17
CA TRP A 32 74.78 -12.53 -22.54
C TRP A 32 76.22 -12.02 -22.66
N LEU A 33 76.70 -11.22 -21.71
CA LEU A 33 78.09 -10.75 -21.67
C LEU A 33 79.07 -11.92 -21.54
N GLN A 34 78.74 -12.92 -20.72
CA GLN A 34 79.56 -14.13 -20.59
C GLN A 34 79.63 -14.91 -21.90
N GLU A 35 78.50 -15.15 -22.56
CA GLU A 35 78.46 -15.81 -23.87
C GLU A 35 79.21 -15.02 -24.94
N TYR A 36 79.04 -13.70 -24.97
CA TYR A 36 79.74 -12.84 -25.90
C TYR A 36 81.26 -12.89 -25.67
N ALA A 37 81.68 -12.77 -24.41
CA ALA A 37 83.10 -12.76 -24.03
C ALA A 37 83.80 -14.12 -24.26
N LYS A 38 83.07 -15.24 -24.21
CA LYS A 38 83.58 -16.59 -24.58
C LYS A 38 84.03 -16.69 -26.03
N ASN A 39 83.61 -15.78 -26.91
CA ASN A 39 84.02 -15.77 -28.31
C ASN A 39 85.28 -14.92 -28.57
N ILE A 40 85.72 -14.13 -27.59
CA ILE A 40 86.84 -13.20 -27.74
C ILE A 40 88.07 -13.84 -27.07
N PRO A 41 89.12 -14.19 -27.83
CA PRO A 41 90.33 -14.75 -27.24
C PRO A 41 91.05 -13.68 -26.40
N PHE A 42 91.47 -14.08 -25.20
CA PHE A 42 92.23 -13.23 -24.29
C PHE A 42 93.73 -13.22 -24.63
N ASP A 43 94.24 -14.34 -25.14
CA ASP A 43 95.61 -14.52 -25.60
C ASP A 43 95.69 -14.90 -27.09
N GLN A 44 96.88 -14.76 -27.69
CA GLN A 44 97.12 -15.12 -29.09
C GLN A 44 96.99 -16.63 -29.33
N GLU A 45 97.21 -17.44 -28.30
CA GLU A 45 97.14 -18.91 -28.35
C GLU A 45 95.71 -19.46 -28.21
N LYS A 46 94.71 -18.60 -27.95
CA LYS A 46 93.30 -18.92 -27.73
C LYS A 46 93.07 -19.95 -26.61
N ARG A 47 93.91 -19.95 -25.57
CA ARG A 47 93.78 -20.85 -24.40
C ARG A 47 92.84 -20.29 -23.35
N GLN A 48 92.70 -18.97 -23.30
CA GLN A 48 91.74 -18.26 -22.44
C GLN A 48 90.91 -17.29 -23.27
N PHE A 49 89.68 -17.04 -22.82
CA PHE A 49 88.74 -16.12 -23.43
C PHE A 49 88.36 -15.02 -22.43
N TRP A 50 87.82 -13.90 -22.92
CA TRP A 50 87.54 -12.74 -22.08
C TRP A 50 86.47 -13.00 -21.00
N ASP A 51 85.66 -14.07 -21.11
CA ASP A 51 84.73 -14.46 -20.05
C ASP A 51 85.48 -14.86 -18.77
N SER A 52 86.62 -15.54 -18.92
CA SER A 52 87.49 -15.89 -17.80
C SER A 52 88.10 -14.67 -17.11
N PHE A 53 88.13 -13.50 -17.77
CA PHE A 53 88.52 -12.22 -17.17
C PHE A 53 87.34 -11.55 -16.45
N TYR A 54 86.16 -11.46 -17.08
CA TYR A 54 85.00 -10.78 -16.47
C TYR A 54 84.38 -11.56 -15.30
N PHE A 55 84.51 -12.89 -15.27
CA PHE A 55 83.89 -13.77 -14.28
C PHE A 55 84.94 -14.55 -13.46
N ILE A 56 85.96 -13.85 -12.94
CA ILE A 56 86.98 -14.40 -12.03
C ILE A 56 86.48 -14.61 -10.59
N GLN A 57 87.27 -15.31 -9.76
CA GLN A 57 87.07 -15.44 -8.31
C GLN A 57 85.70 -16.01 -7.92
N GLU A 58 85.21 -16.97 -8.71
CA GLU A 58 83.89 -17.60 -8.50
C GLU A 58 82.73 -16.59 -8.52
N ASN A 59 82.91 -15.44 -9.17
CA ASN A 59 81.85 -14.47 -9.40
C ASN A 59 81.13 -14.78 -10.71
N SER A 60 80.17 -15.70 -10.63
CA SER A 60 79.28 -16.03 -11.73
C SER A 60 78.32 -14.86 -12.04
N PRO A 61 77.69 -14.84 -13.23
CA PRO A 61 76.63 -13.89 -13.55
C PRO A 61 75.54 -13.78 -12.46
N GLU A 62 75.15 -14.90 -11.86
CA GLU A 62 74.14 -14.96 -10.77
C GLU A 62 74.62 -14.23 -9.53
N LYS A 63 75.86 -14.47 -9.11
CA LYS A 63 76.44 -13.83 -7.92
C LYS A 63 76.63 -12.33 -8.13
N LEU A 64 77.04 -11.92 -9.33
CA LEU A 64 77.17 -10.50 -9.68
C LEU A 64 75.80 -9.82 -9.80
N ALA A 65 74.78 -10.51 -10.31
CA ALA A 65 73.41 -10.01 -10.35
C ALA A 65 72.81 -9.86 -8.94
N ASP A 66 73.05 -10.81 -8.04
CA ASP A 66 72.62 -10.71 -6.64
C ASP A 66 73.30 -9.53 -5.93
N LEU A 67 74.62 -9.36 -6.11
CA LEU A 67 75.36 -8.20 -5.59
C LEU A 67 74.82 -6.88 -6.14
N TYR A 68 74.44 -6.85 -7.42
CA TYR A 68 73.86 -5.68 -8.07
C TYR A 68 72.48 -5.31 -7.50
N GLN A 69 71.63 -6.30 -7.22
CA GLN A 69 70.31 -6.10 -6.62
C GLN A 69 70.41 -5.77 -5.11
N ASN A 70 71.40 -6.35 -4.42
CA ASN A 70 71.61 -6.25 -2.99
C ASN A 70 72.92 -5.53 -2.65
N VAL A 71 73.08 -4.28 -3.11
CA VAL A 71 74.31 -3.49 -2.94
C VAL A 71 74.77 -3.41 -1.47
N ASN A 72 73.83 -3.41 -0.51
CA ASN A 72 74.12 -3.39 0.92
C ASN A 72 74.84 -4.65 1.46
N LYS A 73 74.83 -5.76 0.70
CA LYS A 73 75.55 -6.99 1.03
C LYS A 73 76.98 -7.02 0.45
N ALA A 74 77.37 -6.01 -0.32
CA ALA A 74 78.71 -5.94 -0.88
C ALA A 74 79.74 -5.70 0.23
N ASN A 75 80.74 -6.56 0.34
CA ASN A 75 81.81 -6.52 1.34
C ASN A 75 82.89 -5.44 1.08
N GLY A 76 82.63 -4.51 0.15
CA GLY A 76 83.59 -3.49 -0.30
C GLY A 76 84.75 -4.00 -1.16
N HIS A 77 84.83 -5.32 -1.42
CA HIS A 77 85.94 -5.96 -2.14
C HIS A 77 85.41 -6.71 -3.37
N LEU A 78 85.38 -6.01 -4.51
CA LEU A 78 85.06 -6.57 -5.83
C LEU A 78 86.18 -6.19 -6.81
N PRO A 79 86.63 -7.10 -7.70
CA PRO A 79 87.57 -6.75 -8.76
C PRO A 79 87.10 -5.51 -9.55
N ALA A 80 88.03 -4.59 -9.81
CA ALA A 80 87.70 -3.28 -10.38
C ALA A 80 86.94 -3.36 -11.71
N HIS A 81 87.25 -4.34 -12.56
CA HIS A 81 86.55 -4.54 -13.83
C HIS A 81 85.11 -5.07 -13.63
N GLN A 82 84.84 -5.90 -12.62
CA GLN A 82 83.48 -6.35 -12.27
C GLN A 82 82.67 -5.19 -11.69
N ALA A 83 83.27 -4.40 -10.78
CA ALA A 83 82.64 -3.17 -10.27
C ALA A 83 82.34 -2.17 -11.40
N PHE A 84 83.27 -2.04 -12.37
CA PHE A 84 83.07 -1.21 -13.55
C PHE A 84 81.90 -1.68 -14.42
N VAL A 85 81.79 -3.00 -14.68
CA VAL A 85 80.64 -3.56 -15.41
C VAL A 85 79.34 -3.28 -14.67
N LEU A 86 79.27 -3.52 -13.35
CA LEU A 86 78.06 -3.24 -12.57
C LEU A 86 77.71 -1.74 -12.56
N ALA A 87 78.70 -0.85 -12.46
CA ALA A 87 78.48 0.59 -12.57
C ALA A 87 77.97 0.98 -13.97
N PHE A 88 78.49 0.35 -15.02
CA PHE A 88 78.01 0.55 -16.39
C PHE A 88 76.56 0.09 -16.57
N LEU A 89 76.20 -1.07 -16.04
CA LEU A 89 74.80 -1.55 -16.03
C LEU A 89 73.88 -0.59 -15.27
N LYS A 90 74.37 0.02 -14.18
CA LYS A 90 73.60 1.03 -13.43
C LYS A 90 73.29 2.27 -14.26
N LEU A 91 74.22 2.71 -15.10
CA LEU A 91 73.98 3.82 -16.03
C LEU A 91 72.93 3.44 -17.09
N LEU A 92 73.01 2.21 -17.63
CA LEU A 92 72.09 1.72 -18.65
C LEU A 92 70.64 1.54 -18.16
N GLU A 93 70.39 1.42 -16.85
CA GLU A 93 69.02 1.39 -16.32
C GLU A 93 68.23 2.63 -16.72
N THR A 94 68.86 3.80 -16.76
CA THR A 94 68.19 5.05 -17.14
C THR A 94 67.63 4.96 -18.57
N THR A 95 68.45 4.50 -19.52
CA THR A 95 68.03 4.31 -20.91
C THR A 95 66.96 3.23 -21.04
N LYS A 96 67.08 2.14 -20.28
CA LYS A 96 66.09 1.05 -20.27
C LYS A 96 64.73 1.54 -19.76
N ILE A 97 64.71 2.32 -18.67
CA ILE A 97 63.49 2.89 -18.10
C ILE A 97 62.81 3.81 -19.13
N LEU A 98 63.57 4.72 -19.75
CA LEU A 98 63.03 5.63 -20.77
C LEU A 98 62.49 4.86 -21.99
N PHE A 99 63.22 3.85 -22.46
CA PHE A 99 62.80 3.03 -23.59
C PHE A 99 61.51 2.25 -23.29
N ASN A 100 61.36 1.73 -22.07
CA ASN A 100 60.15 1.04 -21.64
C ASN A 100 58.93 1.95 -21.47
N THR A 101 59.09 3.28 -21.48
CA THR A 101 57.94 4.21 -21.54
C THR A 101 57.37 4.37 -22.96
N PHE A 102 58.09 3.92 -23.99
CA PHE A 102 57.73 4.13 -25.39
C PHE A 102 56.40 3.46 -25.80
N PRO A 103 56.08 2.21 -25.43
CA PRO A 103 54.81 1.57 -25.83
C PRO A 103 53.57 2.32 -25.36
N ALA A 104 53.59 2.78 -24.11
CA ALA A 104 52.50 3.54 -23.52
C ALA A 104 52.29 4.87 -24.27
N ARG A 105 53.38 5.61 -24.55
CA ARG A 105 53.34 6.85 -25.33
C ARG A 105 52.91 6.64 -26.78
N HIS A 106 53.34 5.55 -27.41
CA HIS A 106 52.94 5.20 -28.78
C HIS A 106 51.44 4.88 -28.85
N ARG A 107 50.92 4.13 -27.87
CA ARG A 107 49.48 3.86 -27.76
C ARG A 107 48.68 5.14 -27.56
N ASP A 108 49.18 6.04 -26.71
CA ASP A 108 48.54 7.33 -26.45
C ASP A 108 48.50 8.22 -27.70
N LEU A 109 49.63 8.34 -28.41
CA LEU A 109 49.72 9.01 -29.72
C LEU A 109 48.67 8.44 -30.70
N TYR A 110 48.57 7.12 -30.80
CA TYR A 110 47.61 6.48 -31.70
C TYR A 110 46.15 6.76 -31.31
N TYR A 111 45.80 6.63 -30.03
CA TYR A 111 44.42 6.83 -29.57
C TYR A 111 44.00 8.30 -29.57
N ARG A 112 44.85 9.22 -29.14
CA ARG A 112 44.48 10.64 -28.97
C ARG A 112 44.78 11.48 -30.19
N GLU A 113 46.01 11.42 -30.71
CA GLU A 113 46.44 12.30 -31.81
C GLU A 113 45.95 11.80 -33.17
N LEU A 114 46.01 10.48 -33.42
CA LEU A 114 45.59 9.92 -34.70
C LEU A 114 44.08 9.64 -34.76
N LEU A 115 43.52 8.95 -33.76
CA LEU A 115 42.11 8.57 -33.73
C LEU A 115 41.19 9.62 -33.08
N GLY A 116 41.73 10.62 -32.39
CA GLY A 116 40.94 11.68 -31.75
C GLY A 116 40.08 11.20 -30.57
N LEU A 117 40.38 10.03 -30.00
CA LEU A 117 39.60 9.46 -28.91
C LEU A 117 39.91 10.17 -27.59
N LYS A 118 38.87 10.38 -26.80
CA LYS A 118 38.95 11.04 -25.50
C LYS A 118 38.29 10.18 -24.41
N PRO A 119 38.73 10.31 -23.16
CA PRO A 119 38.00 9.79 -22.01
C PRO A 119 36.56 10.34 -22.01
N ARG A 120 35.60 9.51 -21.58
CA ARG A 120 34.21 9.95 -21.41
C ARG A 120 34.16 11.01 -20.31
N SER A 121 33.43 12.09 -20.58
CA SER A 121 33.10 13.08 -19.56
C SER A 121 32.27 12.44 -18.45
N ALA A 122 32.35 13.05 -17.28
CA ALA A 122 31.46 12.72 -16.18
C ALA A 122 29.99 12.94 -16.58
N GLN A 123 29.09 12.17 -15.97
CA GLN A 123 27.65 12.24 -16.19
C GLN A 123 26.99 12.72 -14.90
N ALA A 124 26.14 13.75 -15.05
CA ALA A 124 25.32 14.27 -13.96
C ALA A 124 24.42 13.18 -13.39
N ASP A 125 24.26 13.18 -12.08
CA ASP A 125 23.13 12.52 -11.43
C ASP A 125 21.89 13.42 -11.40
N SER A 126 20.77 12.76 -11.15
CA SER A 126 19.47 13.40 -10.94
C SER A 126 18.90 13.03 -9.59
N VAL A 127 18.05 13.91 -9.06
CA VAL A 127 17.31 13.78 -7.81
C VAL A 127 15.84 14.11 -8.01
N ALA A 128 14.97 13.58 -7.16
CA ALA A 128 13.56 13.96 -7.08
C ALA A 128 13.37 14.86 -5.86
N LEU A 129 12.75 16.01 -6.06
CA LEU A 129 12.53 17.04 -5.05
C LEU A 129 11.03 17.26 -4.87
N GLY A 130 10.57 17.29 -3.63
CA GLY A 130 9.24 17.76 -3.24
C GLY A 130 9.30 19.21 -2.81
N ILE A 131 8.31 20.02 -3.21
CA ILE A 131 8.26 21.45 -2.90
C ILE A 131 7.01 21.76 -2.08
N THR A 132 7.22 22.29 -0.87
CA THR A 132 6.13 22.80 -0.03
C THR A 132 6.12 24.32 -0.07
N LEU A 133 5.00 24.93 -0.43
CA LEU A 133 4.83 26.38 -0.42
C LEU A 133 4.43 26.91 0.96
N ASN A 134 4.72 28.18 1.22
CA ASN A 134 4.22 28.91 2.37
C ASN A 134 2.71 29.20 2.25
N THR A 135 2.03 29.35 3.38
CA THR A 135 0.58 29.57 3.47
C THR A 135 0.10 30.87 2.82
N ASP A 136 0.99 31.82 2.57
CA ASP A 136 0.65 33.12 1.97
C ASP A 136 0.59 33.11 0.43
N ASN A 137 1.12 32.06 -0.22
CA ASN A 137 1.20 31.95 -1.67
C ASN A 137 0.40 30.73 -2.18
N PRO A 138 -0.77 30.93 -2.81
CA PRO A 138 -1.60 29.82 -3.27
C PRO A 138 -0.96 29.02 -4.42
N GLU A 139 -0.16 29.67 -5.25
CA GLU A 139 0.59 29.08 -6.36
C GLU A 139 1.91 29.82 -6.59
N TYR A 140 2.95 29.10 -7.02
CA TYR A 140 4.25 29.66 -7.34
C TYR A 140 4.92 28.87 -8.47
N LEU A 141 5.41 29.57 -9.50
CA LEU A 141 6.13 28.96 -10.61
C LEU A 141 7.60 28.78 -10.26
N ILE A 142 8.06 27.53 -10.27
CA ILE A 142 9.47 27.15 -10.26
C ILE A 142 9.88 26.94 -11.72
N PRO A 143 10.62 27.89 -12.31
CA PRO A 143 11.05 27.74 -13.69
C PRO A 143 12.10 26.63 -13.81
N LYS A 144 12.16 26.03 -14.98
CA LYS A 144 13.26 25.16 -15.40
C LYS A 144 14.60 25.89 -15.22
N GLY A 145 15.58 25.18 -14.68
CA GLY A 145 16.90 25.73 -14.38
C GLY A 145 17.00 26.42 -13.01
N THR A 146 15.96 26.37 -12.17
CA THR A 146 16.07 26.80 -10.76
C THR A 146 17.09 25.95 -10.05
N LEU A 147 18.04 26.61 -9.38
CA LEU A 147 19.15 25.95 -8.70
C LEU A 147 18.79 25.60 -7.25
N PHE A 148 19.09 24.37 -6.85
CA PHE A 148 18.94 23.83 -5.51
C PHE A 148 20.31 23.53 -4.90
N ASP A 149 20.47 23.90 -3.63
CA ASP A 149 21.71 23.75 -2.88
C ASP A 149 21.78 22.37 -2.21
N ALA A 150 22.83 21.62 -2.52
CA ALA A 150 23.11 20.29 -1.97
C ALA A 150 24.40 20.26 -1.12
N GLY A 151 24.92 21.42 -0.71
CA GLY A 151 26.15 21.53 0.07
C GLY A 151 27.40 21.57 -0.81
N GLN A 152 28.48 20.93 -0.35
CA GLN A 152 29.79 20.94 -1.02
C GLN A 152 30.41 19.55 -1.06
N ASP A 153 31.27 19.30 -2.05
CA ASP A 153 32.10 18.10 -2.10
C ASP A 153 33.31 18.17 -1.14
N SER A 154 34.12 17.11 -1.11
CA SER A 154 35.32 17.03 -0.27
C SER A 154 36.41 18.06 -0.61
N ALA A 155 36.38 18.64 -1.82
CA ALA A 155 37.27 19.71 -2.26
C ALA A 155 36.69 21.12 -2.03
N GLY A 156 35.46 21.22 -1.50
CA GLY A 156 34.77 22.49 -1.23
C GLY A 156 34.03 23.07 -2.43
N ASN A 157 33.86 22.32 -3.52
CA ASN A 157 33.07 22.77 -4.66
C ASN A 157 31.56 22.66 -4.34
N PRO A 158 30.75 23.68 -4.68
CA PRO A 158 29.32 23.65 -4.41
C PRO A 158 28.59 22.63 -5.31
N LEU A 159 27.78 21.79 -4.68
CA LEU A 159 26.88 20.85 -5.36
C LEU A 159 25.54 21.53 -5.64
N GLN A 160 25.25 21.76 -6.91
CA GLN A 160 24.05 22.48 -7.34
C GLN A 160 23.26 21.66 -8.37
N TYR A 161 21.97 21.51 -8.12
CA TYR A 161 21.04 20.80 -8.99
C TYR A 161 20.07 21.78 -9.64
N ALA A 162 19.88 21.68 -10.95
CA ALA A 162 18.94 22.51 -11.69
C ALA A 162 17.66 21.74 -11.99
N SER A 163 16.49 22.35 -11.77
CA SER A 163 15.21 21.77 -12.17
C SER A 163 15.17 21.45 -13.68
N ASP A 164 14.69 20.26 -14.02
CA ASP A 164 14.66 19.78 -15.41
C ASP A 164 13.48 20.34 -16.23
N THR A 165 12.40 20.71 -15.54
CA THR A 165 11.13 21.20 -16.10
C THR A 165 10.61 22.43 -15.35
N ASP A 166 9.57 23.06 -15.86
CA ASP A 166 8.79 24.02 -15.09
C ASP A 166 7.85 23.26 -14.14
N LEU A 167 7.65 23.76 -12.91
CA LEU A 167 6.64 23.27 -11.97
C LEU A 167 5.84 24.46 -11.44
N LEU A 168 4.53 24.45 -11.67
CA LEU A 168 3.62 25.35 -10.97
C LEU A 168 3.19 24.69 -9.67
N ALA A 169 3.93 24.96 -8.59
CA ALA A 169 3.65 24.41 -7.27
C ALA A 169 2.43 25.12 -6.66
N ASN A 170 1.68 24.42 -5.82
CA ASN A 170 0.54 24.96 -5.06
C ASN A 170 0.61 24.54 -3.59
N GLN A 171 -0.37 24.90 -2.78
CA GLN A 171 -0.39 24.59 -1.34
C GLN A 171 -0.89 23.17 -1.02
N GLY A 172 -1.27 22.40 -2.04
CA GLY A 172 -1.87 21.09 -1.85
C GLY A 172 -0.95 20.10 -1.15
N LYS A 173 -1.56 19.06 -0.59
CA LYS A 173 -0.86 17.93 0.04
C LYS A 173 -1.57 16.63 -0.28
N LEU A 174 -0.82 15.55 -0.45
CA LEU A 174 -1.36 14.20 -0.46
C LEU A 174 -1.56 13.76 1.00
N THR A 175 -2.81 13.64 1.44
CA THR A 175 -3.15 13.29 2.84
C THR A 175 -3.65 11.86 2.98
N ASP A 176 -4.15 11.26 1.90
CA ASP A 176 -4.72 9.93 1.94
C ASP A 176 -4.30 9.07 0.75
N LEU A 177 -4.02 7.81 1.05
CA LEU A 177 -3.93 6.71 0.09
C LEU A 177 -4.78 5.57 0.63
N ARG A 178 -5.76 5.14 -0.16
CA ARG A 178 -6.66 4.04 0.18
C ARG A 178 -6.77 3.10 -1.00
N TRP A 179 -7.08 1.83 -0.78
CA TRP A 179 -7.41 0.93 -1.88
C TRP A 179 -8.54 -0.02 -1.56
N CYS A 180 -9.19 -0.50 -2.63
CA CYS A 180 -10.08 -1.64 -2.62
C CYS A 180 -9.45 -2.74 -3.48
N ARG A 181 -9.38 -3.95 -2.93
CA ARG A 181 -8.87 -5.14 -3.62
C ARG A 181 -9.87 -6.28 -3.53
N LYS A 182 -9.89 -7.14 -4.53
CA LYS A 182 -10.63 -8.39 -4.46
C LYS A 182 -9.90 -9.40 -3.60
N ASP A 183 -10.62 -10.02 -2.67
CA ASP A 183 -10.09 -11.08 -1.82
C ASP A 183 -9.96 -12.38 -2.61
N LYS A 184 -8.78 -13.01 -2.54
CA LYS A 184 -8.49 -14.23 -3.30
C LYS A 184 -9.15 -15.45 -2.69
N ASP A 185 -9.35 -15.45 -1.37
CA ASP A 185 -9.84 -16.62 -0.64
C ASP A 185 -11.36 -16.72 -0.68
N ASN A 186 -12.05 -15.60 -0.43
CA ASN A 186 -13.51 -15.55 -0.28
C ASN A 186 -14.25 -14.85 -1.44
N GLY A 187 -13.52 -14.27 -2.39
CA GLY A 187 -14.09 -13.54 -3.54
C GLY A 187 -14.77 -12.20 -3.22
N GLY A 188 -14.91 -11.85 -1.94
CA GLY A 188 -15.42 -10.55 -1.46
C GLY A 188 -14.40 -9.42 -1.66
N TRP A 189 -14.81 -8.18 -1.37
CA TRP A 189 -13.93 -7.02 -1.48
C TRP A 189 -13.34 -6.65 -0.12
N LYS A 190 -12.06 -6.25 -0.11
CA LYS A 190 -11.36 -5.72 1.05
C LYS A 190 -10.95 -4.28 0.77
N SER A 191 -10.98 -3.44 1.78
CA SER A 191 -10.49 -2.06 1.75
C SER A 191 -9.40 -1.86 2.78
N ALA A 192 -8.43 -1.02 2.47
CA ALA A 192 -7.39 -0.62 3.41
C ALA A 192 -7.10 0.88 3.29
N ILE A 193 -6.64 1.46 4.40
CA ILE A 193 -6.18 2.85 4.51
C ILE A 193 -4.68 2.79 4.78
N LEU A 194 -3.89 3.33 3.85
CA LEU A 194 -2.44 3.16 3.77
C LEU A 194 -1.70 4.44 4.17
N LEU A 195 -2.37 5.57 4.01
CA LEU A 195 -1.97 6.89 4.43
C LEU A 195 -3.27 7.62 4.82
N SER A 196 -3.28 8.27 5.98
CA SER A 196 -4.37 9.15 6.42
C SER A 196 -3.82 10.10 7.47
N ASP A 197 -3.66 11.37 7.10
CA ASP A 197 -3.19 12.43 8.01
C ASP A 197 -4.16 12.62 9.19
N SER A 198 -5.48 12.51 8.94
CA SER A 198 -6.50 12.63 9.99
C SER A 198 -6.48 11.50 11.01
N ASP A 199 -6.05 10.30 10.60
CA ASP A 199 -5.99 9.10 11.45
C ASP A 199 -4.56 8.81 11.96
N ASN A 200 -3.59 9.69 11.68
CA ASN A 200 -2.15 9.49 11.95
C ASN A 200 -1.58 8.18 11.39
N ILE A 201 -1.99 7.81 10.18
CA ILE A 201 -1.49 6.62 9.47
C ILE A 201 -0.46 7.08 8.43
N GLU A 202 0.79 6.64 8.58
CA GLU A 202 1.89 6.91 7.65
C GLU A 202 2.15 5.74 6.70
N LEU A 203 2.72 6.02 5.52
CA LEU A 203 3.12 5.00 4.57
C LEU A 203 4.27 4.15 5.14
N PRO A 204 4.26 2.81 4.99
CA PRO A 204 5.33 1.96 5.52
C PRO A 204 6.74 2.34 5.01
N GLU A 205 7.74 2.37 5.89
CA GLU A 205 9.13 2.79 5.56
C GLU A 205 9.77 1.94 4.44
N ASN A 206 9.47 0.64 4.38
CA ASN A 206 10.00 -0.26 3.34
C ASN A 206 9.20 -0.20 2.01
N GLY A 207 8.23 0.70 1.93
CA GLY A 207 7.23 0.74 0.88
C GLY A 207 6.18 -0.35 1.01
N ILE A 208 5.24 -0.36 0.07
CA ILE A 208 4.17 -1.34 0.03
C ILE A 208 3.79 -1.73 -1.39
N ARG A 209 3.59 -3.03 -1.61
CA ARG A 209 3.09 -3.54 -2.88
C ARG A 209 1.61 -3.25 -3.02
N LEU A 210 1.22 -2.61 -4.13
CA LEU A 210 -0.17 -2.25 -4.40
C LEU A 210 -1.07 -3.48 -4.28
N PHE A 211 -2.20 -3.33 -3.58
CA PHE A 211 -3.23 -4.35 -3.39
C PHE A 211 -2.77 -5.65 -2.70
N ASN A 212 -1.60 -5.65 -2.05
CA ASN A 212 -1.26 -6.75 -1.15
C ASN A 212 -2.16 -6.74 0.10
N PRO A 213 -2.40 -7.91 0.72
CA PRO A 213 -3.07 -7.96 2.00
C PRO A 213 -2.35 -7.12 3.06
N THR A 214 -3.11 -6.30 3.78
CA THR A 214 -2.60 -5.49 4.89
C THR A 214 -3.20 -5.95 6.22
N PRO A 215 -2.52 -5.70 7.36
CA PRO A 215 -3.08 -6.01 8.68
C PRO A 215 -4.44 -5.33 8.94
N ASP A 216 -4.66 -4.18 8.32
CA ASP A 216 -5.85 -3.33 8.49
C ASP A 216 -6.90 -3.56 7.40
N ASP A 217 -6.84 -4.69 6.68
CA ASP A 217 -7.81 -5.03 5.63
C ASP A 217 -9.22 -5.25 6.23
N ALA A 218 -10.10 -4.28 6.03
CA ALA A 218 -11.51 -4.36 6.39
C ALA A 218 -12.33 -4.96 5.23
N PRO A 219 -13.36 -5.77 5.50
CA PRO A 219 -14.33 -6.15 4.46
C PRO A 219 -15.08 -4.91 3.96
N VAL A 220 -15.16 -4.76 2.65
CA VAL A 220 -16.03 -3.76 2.02
C VAL A 220 -17.46 -4.24 2.19
N LEU A 221 -18.18 -3.59 3.11
CA LEU A 221 -19.56 -3.93 3.40
C LEU A 221 -20.49 -3.30 2.36
N SER A 222 -21.38 -4.10 1.79
CA SER A 222 -22.50 -3.60 1.01
C SER A 222 -23.72 -3.42 1.90
N GLY A 223 -24.58 -2.44 1.60
CA GLY A 223 -25.80 -2.24 2.36
C GLY A 223 -26.39 -0.85 2.18
N TYR A 224 -27.16 -0.40 3.17
CA TYR A 224 -27.91 0.84 3.10
C TYR A 224 -27.76 1.69 4.37
N LEU A 225 -27.68 3.00 4.21
CA LEU A 225 -28.07 3.97 5.22
C LEU A 225 -29.52 4.36 4.96
N ILE A 226 -30.35 4.30 5.98
CA ILE A 226 -31.77 4.58 5.90
C ILE A 226 -32.07 5.68 6.90
N THR A 227 -32.63 6.79 6.43
CA THR A 227 -32.94 7.94 7.29
C THR A 227 -34.44 8.11 7.39
N SER A 228 -34.97 8.24 8.60
CA SER A 228 -36.40 8.51 8.82
C SER A 228 -36.60 9.28 10.13
N PRO A 229 -37.42 10.35 10.16
CA PRO A 229 -37.75 11.03 11.41
C PRO A 229 -38.52 10.11 12.38
N LEU A 230 -39.22 9.09 11.86
CA LEU A 230 -39.95 8.11 12.69
C LEU A 230 -39.03 7.17 13.45
N PHE A 231 -37.72 7.14 13.14
CA PHE A 231 -36.76 6.41 13.94
C PHE A 231 -36.43 7.07 15.28
N ALA A 232 -36.83 8.33 15.52
CA ALA A 232 -36.58 9.06 16.76
C ALA A 232 -37.41 8.53 17.95
N MET A 233 -37.18 7.27 18.31
CA MET A 233 -37.87 6.56 19.40
C MET A 233 -36.97 6.58 20.64
N SER A 234 -37.46 7.23 21.70
CA SER A 234 -36.60 7.59 22.82
C SER A 234 -36.48 6.53 23.91
N LYS A 235 -37.53 5.70 24.12
CA LYS A 235 -37.57 4.65 25.14
C LYS A 235 -38.45 3.47 24.70
N GLY A 236 -38.46 2.42 25.52
CA GLY A 236 -39.21 1.19 25.29
C GLY A 236 -38.45 0.19 24.43
N GLU A 237 -39.01 -1.00 24.31
CA GLU A 237 -38.53 -1.99 23.34
C GLU A 237 -38.91 -1.51 21.95
N ARG A 238 -37.90 -1.21 21.13
CA ARG A 238 -38.08 -0.59 19.81
C ARG A 238 -37.77 -1.62 18.75
N ILE A 239 -38.70 -1.83 17.84
CA ILE A 239 -38.62 -2.83 16.79
C ILE A 239 -38.81 -2.13 15.45
N ILE A 240 -37.87 -2.28 14.54
CA ILE A 240 -37.95 -1.78 13.17
C ILE A 240 -38.07 -2.99 12.25
N LYS A 241 -39.20 -3.09 11.53
CA LYS A 241 -39.42 -4.11 10.51
C LYS A 241 -39.15 -3.53 9.13
N ILE A 242 -38.33 -4.23 8.35
CA ILE A 242 -37.94 -3.83 6.99
C ILE A 242 -38.40 -4.91 6.03
N LYS A 243 -39.09 -4.49 4.95
CA LYS A 243 -39.51 -5.36 3.86
C LYS A 243 -38.66 -5.16 2.62
N LEU A 244 -38.07 -6.26 2.15
CA LEU A 244 -37.22 -6.31 0.96
C LEU A 244 -38.07 -6.53 -0.30
N ALA A 245 -37.61 -5.99 -1.44
CA ALA A 245 -38.28 -6.15 -2.74
C ALA A 245 -38.27 -7.60 -3.23
N ASN A 246 -37.16 -8.31 -2.96
CA ASN A 246 -36.93 -9.69 -3.35
C ASN A 246 -36.55 -10.53 -2.12
N GLU A 247 -36.63 -11.85 -2.27
CA GLU A 247 -36.17 -12.80 -1.24
C GLU A 247 -34.66 -12.67 -1.07
N TRP A 248 -34.22 -12.69 0.19
CA TRP A 248 -32.80 -12.70 0.56
C TRP A 248 -32.51 -13.98 1.32
N THR A 249 -31.78 -14.90 0.68
CA THR A 249 -31.59 -16.29 1.15
C THR A 249 -30.34 -16.51 2.00
N ASP A 250 -29.52 -15.48 2.22
CA ASP A 250 -28.30 -15.58 3.03
C ASP A 250 -28.59 -15.62 4.53
N ASN A 251 -27.56 -15.97 5.33
CA ASN A 251 -27.66 -16.09 6.78
C ASN A 251 -27.81 -14.69 7.45
N PRO A 252 -28.84 -14.45 8.29
CA PRO A 252 -28.97 -13.21 9.06
C PRO A 252 -27.75 -12.85 9.92
N ASP A 253 -26.94 -13.81 10.34
CA ASP A 253 -25.68 -13.55 11.08
C ASP A 253 -24.68 -12.70 10.28
N HIS A 254 -24.84 -12.61 8.95
CA HIS A 254 -24.02 -11.79 8.07
C HIS A 254 -24.50 -10.35 7.95
N ILE A 255 -25.66 -10.01 8.55
CA ILE A 255 -26.18 -8.65 8.62
C ILE A 255 -25.79 -8.02 9.95
N THR A 256 -25.28 -6.81 9.87
CA THR A 256 -25.13 -5.92 11.01
C THR A 256 -26.06 -4.73 10.85
N ALA A 257 -26.83 -4.44 11.90
CA ALA A 257 -27.73 -3.31 11.95
C ALA A 257 -27.33 -2.38 13.10
N LYS A 258 -27.11 -1.12 12.79
CA LYS A 258 -26.75 -0.08 13.75
C LYS A 258 -27.60 1.16 13.53
N ILE A 259 -28.03 1.84 14.59
CA ILE A 259 -28.80 3.09 14.48
C ILE A 259 -28.15 4.21 15.29
N SER A 260 -28.25 5.45 14.81
CA SER A 260 -27.56 6.60 15.40
C SER A 260 -28.15 6.98 16.76
N SER A 261 -27.27 7.32 17.71
CA SER A 261 -27.63 7.92 19.00
C SER A 261 -26.65 9.05 19.33
N GLY A 262 -26.75 10.15 18.59
CA GLY A 262 -25.79 11.26 18.74
C GLY A 262 -24.41 10.86 18.23
N ASP A 263 -23.42 10.76 19.12
CA ASP A 263 -22.01 10.55 18.80
C ASP A 263 -21.59 9.07 18.69
N HIS A 264 -22.52 8.12 18.84
CA HIS A 264 -22.22 6.69 18.76
C HIS A 264 -23.36 5.88 18.10
N TRP A 265 -23.05 4.63 17.76
CA TRP A 265 -23.97 3.66 17.15
C TRP A 265 -24.58 2.73 18.20
N LEU A 266 -25.90 2.55 18.18
CA LEU A 266 -26.61 1.49 18.90
C LEU A 266 -26.72 0.25 18.02
N SER A 267 -26.27 -0.91 18.50
CA SER A 267 -26.38 -2.17 17.77
C SER A 267 -27.77 -2.78 17.95
N LEU A 268 -28.46 -3.12 16.86
CA LEU A 268 -29.75 -3.80 16.90
C LEU A 268 -29.54 -5.30 16.71
N SER A 269 -30.30 -6.12 17.45
CA SER A 269 -30.38 -7.54 17.13
C SER A 269 -31.20 -7.74 15.85
N VAL A 270 -30.76 -8.65 14.99
CA VAL A 270 -31.39 -8.92 13.69
C VAL A 270 -32.07 -10.28 13.75
N GLU A 271 -33.37 -10.30 13.54
CA GLU A 271 -34.17 -11.51 13.39
C GLU A 271 -34.77 -11.55 11.98
N LYS A 272 -34.63 -12.69 11.30
CA LYS A 272 -35.28 -12.92 10.00
C LYS A 272 -36.60 -13.64 10.25
N GLU A 273 -37.72 -12.91 10.15
CA GLU A 273 -39.06 -13.50 10.34
C GLU A 273 -39.49 -14.30 9.09
N GLU A 274 -39.07 -13.89 7.89
CA GLU A 274 -39.34 -14.53 6.59
C GLU A 274 -38.24 -14.16 5.56
N ASP A 275 -38.21 -14.79 4.38
CA ASP A 275 -37.22 -14.48 3.31
C ASP A 275 -37.27 -13.04 2.77
N LYS A 276 -38.33 -12.27 3.08
CA LYS A 276 -38.48 -10.86 2.67
C LYS A 276 -38.54 -9.86 3.83
N HIS A 277 -38.49 -10.31 5.08
CA HIS A 277 -38.75 -9.47 6.25
C HIS A 277 -37.61 -9.56 7.27
N LEU A 278 -36.98 -8.42 7.54
CA LEU A 278 -35.98 -8.26 8.59
C LEU A 278 -36.61 -7.52 9.78
N LYS A 279 -36.42 -8.05 10.98
CA LYS A 279 -36.85 -7.43 12.24
C LYS A 279 -35.62 -7.04 13.04
N LEU A 280 -35.53 -5.76 13.37
CA LEU A 280 -34.41 -5.17 14.08
C LEU A 280 -34.87 -4.70 15.46
N CYS A 281 -34.24 -5.15 16.54
CA CYS A 281 -34.72 -4.87 17.89
C CYS A 281 -33.67 -4.11 18.73
N LEU A 282 -34.16 -3.17 19.54
CA LEU A 282 -33.48 -2.55 20.66
C LEU A 282 -34.28 -2.78 21.93
N THR A 283 -33.58 -2.93 23.04
CA THR A 283 -34.19 -3.13 24.35
C THR A 283 -34.63 -1.80 24.97
N ALA A 284 -35.44 -1.88 26.02
CA ALA A 284 -35.89 -0.71 26.77
C ALA A 284 -34.76 0.01 27.55
N LYS A 285 -33.58 -0.60 27.67
CA LYS A 285 -32.43 -0.04 28.40
C LYS A 285 -31.45 0.74 27.50
N ASP A 286 -31.51 0.54 26.19
CA ASP A 286 -30.60 1.20 25.26
C ASP A 286 -30.95 2.68 25.13
N ASP A 287 -29.93 3.51 24.85
CA ASP A 287 -30.07 4.97 24.78
C ASP A 287 -31.11 5.43 23.73
N PRO A 288 -31.62 6.68 23.83
CA PRO A 288 -32.55 7.24 22.86
C PRO A 288 -31.97 7.27 21.43
N ILE A 289 -32.80 7.02 20.42
CA ILE A 289 -32.36 7.15 19.02
C ILE A 289 -32.40 8.63 18.64
N ASN A 290 -31.25 9.18 18.24
CA ASN A 290 -31.05 10.59 17.93
C ASN A 290 -30.34 10.75 16.58
N PRO A 291 -30.46 11.91 15.90
CA PRO A 291 -29.65 12.23 14.74
C PRO A 291 -28.14 12.07 15.03
N PRO A 292 -27.33 11.63 14.05
CA PRO A 292 -25.89 11.51 14.22
C PRO A 292 -25.25 12.87 14.48
N ASN A 293 -24.32 12.93 15.43
CA ASN A 293 -23.51 14.09 15.75
C ASN A 293 -22.03 13.71 15.60
N ASN A 294 -21.41 14.12 14.49
CA ASN A 294 -20.03 13.78 14.16
C ASN A 294 -19.75 12.25 14.10
N LEU A 295 -20.76 11.45 13.74
CA LEU A 295 -20.67 9.99 13.66
C LEU A 295 -20.35 9.55 12.23
N ASP A 296 -19.24 8.85 12.01
CA ASP A 296 -18.77 8.38 10.69
C ASP A 296 -18.73 9.50 9.61
N ASN A 297 -18.45 10.76 10.01
CA ASN A 297 -18.52 11.96 9.15
C ASN A 297 -19.89 12.18 8.47
N MET A 298 -20.97 11.74 9.11
CA MET A 298 -22.34 11.93 8.61
C MET A 298 -22.97 13.23 9.16
N THR A 299 -23.74 13.92 8.32
CA THR A 299 -24.38 15.22 8.63
C THR A 299 -25.90 15.15 8.42
N PHE A 300 -26.57 14.19 9.06
CA PHE A 300 -28.03 14.08 8.98
C PHE A 300 -28.72 14.71 10.19
N ASP A 301 -29.75 15.54 9.94
CA ASP A 301 -30.59 16.15 10.99
C ASP A 301 -31.66 15.19 11.55
N ILE A 302 -31.73 13.96 11.03
CA ILE A 302 -32.67 12.91 11.44
C ILE A 302 -31.91 11.61 11.72
N PRO A 303 -32.47 10.68 12.53
CA PRO A 303 -31.78 9.44 12.83
C PRO A 303 -31.52 8.57 11.60
N VAL A 304 -30.42 7.84 11.66
CA VAL A 304 -29.88 7.03 10.56
C VAL A 304 -29.72 5.60 11.02
N LEU A 305 -30.30 4.67 10.26
CA LEU A 305 -30.10 3.23 10.41
C LEU A 305 -29.11 2.76 9.34
N LYS A 306 -27.96 2.24 9.79
CA LYS A 306 -26.92 1.60 8.98
C LYS A 306 -27.14 0.10 8.97
N LEU A 307 -27.52 -0.43 7.82
CA LEU A 307 -27.68 -1.86 7.55
C LEU A 307 -26.55 -2.30 6.63
N SER A 308 -25.68 -3.20 7.09
CA SER A 308 -24.49 -3.63 6.38
C SER A 308 -24.43 -5.15 6.31
N VAL A 309 -23.99 -5.69 5.16
CA VAL A 309 -23.85 -7.13 4.93
C VAL A 309 -22.40 -7.46 4.60
N THR A 310 -21.89 -8.53 5.19
CA THR A 310 -20.52 -9.01 4.92
C THR A 310 -20.43 -9.86 3.66
N GLN A 311 -21.53 -10.46 3.21
CA GLN A 311 -21.62 -11.30 2.00
C GLN A 311 -22.99 -11.13 1.32
N GLY A 312 -23.01 -11.08 -0.02
CA GLY A 312 -24.23 -10.92 -0.80
C GLY A 312 -24.65 -9.46 -1.00
N ILE A 313 -25.73 -9.22 -1.76
CA ILE A 313 -26.29 -7.88 -2.00
C ILE A 313 -27.69 -7.84 -1.42
N LEU A 314 -27.95 -6.86 -0.56
CA LEU A 314 -29.25 -6.69 0.08
C LEU A 314 -30.24 -6.09 -0.94
N PRO A 315 -31.41 -6.69 -1.20
CA PRO A 315 -32.39 -6.16 -2.15
C PRO A 315 -32.90 -4.77 -1.74
N ASN A 316 -33.48 -4.04 -2.69
CA ASN A 316 -34.10 -2.74 -2.41
C ASN A 316 -35.16 -2.83 -1.31
N ILE A 317 -35.23 -1.81 -0.47
CA ILE A 317 -36.21 -1.71 0.62
C ILE A 317 -37.51 -1.12 0.07
N THR A 318 -38.63 -1.77 0.36
CA THR A 318 -39.96 -1.39 -0.14
C THR A 318 -40.86 -0.78 0.92
N GLU A 319 -40.73 -1.23 2.18
CA GLU A 319 -41.59 -0.80 3.27
C GLU A 319 -40.82 -0.88 4.59
N ILE A 320 -41.09 0.08 5.48
CA ILE A 320 -40.52 0.12 6.83
C ILE A 320 -41.69 0.31 7.80
N GLU A 321 -41.70 -0.45 8.89
CA GLU A 321 -42.65 -0.33 9.97
C GLU A 321 -41.91 -0.20 11.30
N ILE A 322 -42.31 0.76 12.11
CA ILE A 322 -41.78 0.95 13.46
C ILE A 322 -42.79 0.41 14.48
N ASN A 323 -42.29 -0.25 15.51
CA ASN A 323 -43.07 -0.74 16.62
C ASN A 323 -42.37 -0.36 17.93
N ILE A 324 -43.12 0.20 18.87
CA ILE A 324 -42.63 0.56 20.21
C ILE A 324 -43.50 -0.18 21.21
N ASN A 325 -42.88 -1.07 21.97
CA ASN A 325 -43.51 -1.78 23.07
C ASN A 325 -43.01 -1.19 24.39
N GLY A 326 -43.94 -0.77 25.23
CA GLY A 326 -43.65 -0.22 26.54
C GLY A 326 -44.34 1.12 26.76
N ASN A 327 -44.20 1.61 27.99
CA ASN A 327 -45.02 2.68 28.52
C ASN A 327 -44.19 3.80 29.17
N HIS A 328 -42.86 3.71 29.11
CA HIS A 328 -41.93 4.67 29.73
C HIS A 328 -41.85 6.05 29.04
N ASN A 329 -42.37 6.20 27.82
CA ASN A 329 -42.44 7.49 27.12
C ASN A 329 -43.87 7.97 26.85
N VAL A 330 -44.87 7.35 27.50
CA VAL A 330 -46.27 7.73 27.33
C VAL A 330 -46.72 8.54 28.52
N PHE A 331 -47.16 9.77 28.26
CA PHE A 331 -47.80 10.62 29.25
C PHE A 331 -49.25 10.20 29.41
N TYR A 332 -49.67 9.99 30.66
CA TYR A 332 -50.97 9.45 31.01
C TYR A 332 -51.62 10.33 32.09
N ALA A 333 -52.87 10.73 31.86
CA ALA A 333 -53.64 11.48 32.84
C ALA A 333 -55.10 11.05 32.84
N SER A 334 -55.61 10.67 34.00
CA SER A 334 -57.04 10.45 34.22
C SER A 334 -57.78 11.78 34.40
N ASP A 335 -59.10 11.75 34.51
CA ASP A 335 -59.86 12.93 34.94
C ASP A 335 -59.53 13.40 36.38
N ALA A 336 -58.79 12.60 37.16
CA ALA A 336 -58.34 12.95 38.51
C ALA A 336 -56.97 13.66 38.55
N GLY A 337 -56.19 13.61 37.46
CA GLY A 337 -54.87 14.22 37.36
C GLY A 337 -53.88 13.41 36.52
N THR A 338 -52.61 13.85 36.52
CA THR A 338 -51.51 13.09 35.89
C THR A 338 -51.23 11.82 36.67
N GLU A 339 -51.08 10.71 35.94
CA GLU A 339 -50.91 9.35 36.46
C GLU A 339 -49.64 8.73 35.88
N GLN A 340 -49.25 7.54 36.35
CA GLN A 340 -48.15 6.77 35.75
C GLN A 340 -48.67 5.44 35.20
N THR A 341 -48.20 5.06 34.02
CA THR A 341 -48.62 3.84 33.31
C THR A 341 -48.15 2.55 34.01
N ASP A 342 -47.10 2.63 34.82
CA ASP A 342 -46.54 1.50 35.60
C ASP A 342 -46.99 1.51 37.07
N ALA A 343 -47.94 2.39 37.42
CA ALA A 343 -48.45 2.51 38.77
C ALA A 343 -49.94 2.20 38.85
N THR A 344 -50.38 1.85 40.06
CA THR A 344 -51.79 1.67 40.33
C THR A 344 -52.56 2.97 40.09
N SER A 345 -53.54 2.94 39.20
CA SER A 345 -54.36 4.12 38.86
C SER A 345 -55.82 3.76 38.61
N PHE A 346 -56.66 4.79 38.57
CA PHE A 346 -58.09 4.69 38.30
C PHE A 346 -58.41 5.39 36.96
N PRO A 347 -58.32 4.69 35.82
CA PRO A 347 -58.45 5.30 34.49
C PRO A 347 -59.77 6.04 34.27
N PHE A 348 -60.83 5.64 34.99
CA PHE A 348 -62.14 6.27 34.91
C PHE A 348 -62.57 6.95 36.23
N SER A 349 -61.61 7.34 37.08
CA SER A 349 -61.80 7.83 38.45
C SER A 349 -62.31 6.76 39.45
N GLN A 350 -62.37 7.11 40.74
CA GLN A 350 -62.84 6.22 41.80
C GLN A 350 -64.37 6.02 41.80
N SER A 351 -65.11 6.88 41.10
CA SER A 351 -66.55 6.78 40.90
C SER A 351 -66.89 7.03 39.42
N PRO A 352 -66.63 6.04 38.55
CA PRO A 352 -66.81 6.20 37.12
C PRO A 352 -68.24 6.55 36.73
N SER A 353 -68.36 7.45 35.76
CA SER A 353 -69.61 7.80 35.10
C SER A 353 -69.43 7.77 33.58
N SER A 354 -70.52 7.75 32.82
CA SER A 354 -70.44 7.92 31.37
C SER A 354 -69.75 9.25 31.02
N GLY A 355 -68.73 9.21 30.17
CA GLY A 355 -67.85 10.34 29.83
C GLY A 355 -66.57 10.44 30.66
N SER A 356 -66.48 9.72 31.80
CA SER A 356 -65.22 9.57 32.54
C SER A 356 -64.18 8.89 31.68
N GLY A 357 -62.94 9.35 31.73
CA GLY A 357 -61.89 8.88 30.84
C GLY A 357 -60.48 9.29 31.26
N PHE A 358 -59.56 8.99 30.36
CA PHE A 358 -58.16 9.33 30.49
C PHE A 358 -57.55 9.72 29.15
N ASN A 359 -56.50 10.53 29.20
CA ASN A 359 -55.73 10.98 28.05
C ASN A 359 -54.36 10.32 28.03
N LEU A 360 -53.93 9.96 26.83
CA LEU A 360 -52.60 9.46 26.56
C LEU A 360 -51.95 10.26 25.44
N ILE A 361 -50.66 10.47 25.52
CA ILE A 361 -49.86 10.99 24.40
C ILE A 361 -48.41 10.53 24.52
N ALA A 362 -47.77 10.29 23.38
CA ALA A 362 -46.32 10.13 23.28
C ALA A 362 -45.80 10.97 22.10
N PRO A 363 -44.57 11.52 22.19
CA PRO A 363 -43.96 12.27 21.09
C PRO A 363 -43.97 11.51 19.75
N GLU A 364 -43.74 10.20 19.79
CA GLU A 364 -43.61 9.33 18.62
C GLU A 364 -44.92 9.15 17.83
N TRP A 365 -46.06 9.54 18.40
CA TRP A 365 -47.35 9.40 17.71
C TRP A 365 -47.58 10.50 16.66
N TYR A 366 -46.93 11.66 16.83
CA TYR A 366 -47.03 12.79 15.90
C TYR A 366 -46.37 12.48 14.55
N GLY A 367 -46.95 13.00 13.46
CA GLY A 367 -46.41 12.80 12.10
C GLY A 367 -46.59 11.41 11.51
N THR A 368 -47.22 10.48 12.24
CA THR A 368 -47.49 9.10 11.77
C THR A 368 -48.82 9.04 11.01
N LYS A 369 -48.97 8.04 10.12
CA LYS A 369 -50.23 7.75 9.40
C LYS A 369 -50.54 6.27 9.50
N ASN A 370 -51.82 5.94 9.64
CA ASN A 370 -52.28 4.55 9.83
C ASN A 370 -51.57 3.87 11.02
N ALA A 371 -51.26 4.66 12.06
CA ALA A 371 -50.65 4.11 13.25
C ALA A 371 -51.71 3.37 14.08
N THR A 372 -51.30 2.27 14.69
CA THR A 372 -52.14 1.46 15.56
C THR A 372 -51.61 1.59 16.98
N LEU A 373 -52.51 1.96 17.89
CA LEU A 373 -52.28 2.04 19.32
C LEU A 373 -53.06 0.92 19.99
N THR A 374 -52.35 -0.02 20.61
CA THR A 374 -52.94 -1.10 21.40
C THR A 374 -52.72 -0.82 22.88
N LEU A 375 -53.80 -0.76 23.65
CA LEU A 375 -53.80 -0.58 25.09
C LEU A 375 -54.22 -1.89 25.75
N THR A 376 -53.40 -2.41 26.65
CA THR A 376 -53.69 -3.63 27.42
C THR A 376 -53.67 -3.30 28.91
N PRO A 377 -54.84 -2.95 29.50
CA PRO A 377 -54.93 -2.65 30.92
C PRO A 377 -54.83 -3.92 31.77
N GLN A 378 -53.99 -3.91 32.80
CA GLN A 378 -53.87 -5.00 33.78
C GLN A 378 -54.80 -4.72 34.96
N TRP A 379 -56.02 -5.25 34.88
CA TRP A 379 -57.07 -5.02 35.86
C TRP A 379 -56.79 -5.68 37.21
N VAL A 380 -57.10 -4.96 38.28
CA VAL A 380 -56.95 -5.41 39.67
C VAL A 380 -58.33 -5.66 40.27
N ASP A 381 -58.44 -6.66 41.13
CA ASP A 381 -59.67 -7.00 41.90
C ASP A 381 -60.90 -7.29 41.01
N LEU A 382 -60.70 -7.90 39.83
CA LEU A 382 -61.81 -8.31 38.97
C LEU A 382 -62.75 -9.28 39.70
N PRO A 383 -64.08 -9.13 39.54
CA PRO A 383 -65.03 -10.04 40.17
C PRO A 383 -64.82 -11.50 39.77
N THR A 384 -65.00 -12.40 40.73
CA THR A 384 -64.93 -13.86 40.50
C THR A 384 -66.19 -14.44 39.86
N GLU A 385 -67.24 -13.63 39.71
CA GLU A 385 -68.50 -13.93 39.04
C GLU A 385 -68.77 -12.95 37.89
N SER A 386 -69.63 -13.33 36.94
CA SER A 386 -69.96 -12.46 35.80
C SER A 386 -70.60 -11.14 36.24
N PHE A 387 -70.38 -10.07 35.47
CA PHE A 387 -70.99 -8.77 35.72
C PHE A 387 -72.53 -8.84 35.67
N LYS A 388 -73.09 -9.71 34.81
CA LYS A 388 -74.54 -9.98 34.78
C LYS A 388 -75.09 -10.44 36.13
N LYS A 389 -74.34 -11.27 36.85
CA LYS A 389 -74.71 -11.77 38.18
C LYS A 389 -74.43 -10.73 39.26
N ARG A 390 -73.23 -10.13 39.25
CA ARG A 390 -72.83 -9.13 40.24
C ARG A 390 -73.78 -7.93 40.29
N TYR A 391 -74.24 -7.46 39.14
CA TYR A 391 -75.11 -6.30 38.99
C TYR A 391 -76.60 -6.68 38.82
N GLU A 392 -77.03 -7.85 39.29
CA GLU A 392 -78.42 -8.30 39.11
C GLU A 392 -79.48 -7.37 39.74
N ALA A 393 -79.15 -6.72 40.86
CA ALA A 393 -80.01 -5.76 41.56
C ALA A 393 -79.90 -4.32 41.02
N TYR A 394 -79.19 -4.11 39.91
CA TYR A 394 -79.00 -2.81 39.28
C TYR A 394 -79.88 -2.65 38.03
N SER A 395 -80.17 -1.41 37.64
CA SER A 395 -80.96 -1.10 36.45
C SER A 395 -80.30 0.01 35.63
N PRO A 396 -79.95 -0.23 34.35
CA PRO A 396 -80.17 -1.48 33.60
C PRO A 396 -79.23 -2.62 34.01
N LYS A 397 -79.73 -3.86 34.00
CA LYS A 397 -78.95 -5.08 34.27
C LYS A 397 -77.99 -5.38 33.10
N PRO A 398 -76.69 -5.61 33.35
CA PRO A 398 -75.75 -6.04 32.32
C PRO A 398 -76.19 -7.31 31.58
N SER A 399 -76.09 -7.31 30.25
CA SER A 399 -76.43 -8.47 29.43
C SER A 399 -75.32 -9.54 29.43
N ASN A 400 -74.06 -9.13 29.51
CA ASN A 400 -72.85 -9.96 29.54
C ASN A 400 -71.67 -9.19 30.16
N ASN A 401 -70.46 -9.76 30.16
CA ASN A 401 -69.28 -9.09 30.72
C ASN A 401 -68.76 -7.92 29.85
N GLY A 402 -69.12 -7.87 28.57
CA GLY A 402 -68.69 -6.84 27.62
C GLY A 402 -69.52 -5.55 27.63
N VAL A 403 -70.39 -5.38 28.64
CA VAL A 403 -71.32 -4.23 28.72
C VAL A 403 -70.61 -2.89 28.93
N PHE A 404 -69.46 -2.89 29.62
CA PHE A 404 -68.67 -1.68 29.88
C PHE A 404 -67.80 -1.41 28.67
N LYS A 405 -68.12 -0.35 27.93
CA LYS A 405 -67.45 -0.01 26.67
C LYS A 405 -66.82 1.37 26.73
N VAL A 406 -65.80 1.55 25.91
CA VAL A 406 -65.12 2.82 25.71
C VAL A 406 -65.12 3.24 24.25
N LYS A 407 -65.04 4.55 24.04
CA LYS A 407 -64.73 5.15 22.73
C LYS A 407 -63.42 5.93 22.84
N GLY A 408 -62.62 5.83 21.79
CA GLY A 408 -61.42 6.63 21.63
C GLY A 408 -61.71 7.91 20.88
N TYR A 409 -61.08 9.00 21.27
CA TYR A 409 -61.19 10.30 20.62
C TYR A 409 -59.83 10.96 20.48
N LEU A 410 -59.61 11.65 19.36
CA LEU A 410 -58.57 12.67 19.27
C LEU A 410 -59.10 13.96 19.92
N VAL A 411 -58.39 14.46 20.91
CA VAL A 411 -58.71 15.73 21.58
C VAL A 411 -57.60 16.72 21.26
N THR A 412 -57.96 17.92 20.82
CA THR A 412 -56.99 19.00 20.56
C THR A 412 -56.96 20.04 21.69
N SER A 413 -55.94 20.89 21.71
CA SER A 413 -55.84 22.04 22.63
C SER A 413 -57.05 23.00 22.57
N GLN A 414 -57.78 23.03 21.45
CA GLN A 414 -59.03 23.78 21.28
C GLN A 414 -60.26 23.05 21.85
N LYS A 415 -60.05 21.91 22.52
CA LYS A 415 -61.08 21.01 23.05
C LYS A 415 -62.03 20.46 21.98
N THR A 416 -61.61 20.44 20.71
CA THR A 416 -62.34 19.70 19.68
C THR A 416 -62.13 18.21 19.90
N LYS A 417 -63.17 17.43 19.61
CA LYS A 417 -63.22 15.99 19.87
C LYS A 417 -63.63 15.25 18.61
N GLU A 418 -62.72 14.47 18.07
CA GLU A 418 -62.92 13.67 16.85
C GLU A 418 -62.89 12.17 17.20
N GLY A 419 -63.84 11.39 16.68
CA GLY A 419 -63.96 9.97 16.97
C GLY A 419 -62.89 9.12 16.30
N LEU A 420 -62.23 8.25 17.06
CA LEU A 420 -61.35 7.20 16.51
C LEU A 420 -62.17 6.01 16.03
N ASN A 421 -61.62 5.24 15.09
CA ASN A 421 -62.23 4.00 14.57
C ASN A 421 -63.72 4.18 14.19
N ASN A 422 -64.07 5.25 13.47
CA ASN A 422 -65.46 5.56 13.11
C ASN A 422 -66.44 5.66 14.30
N ASN A 423 -65.96 6.10 15.48
CA ASN A 423 -66.75 6.17 16.73
C ASN A 423 -67.26 4.82 17.25
N GLU A 424 -66.60 3.72 16.89
CA GLU A 424 -66.93 2.37 17.38
C GLU A 424 -66.61 2.21 18.87
N ALA A 425 -67.53 1.63 19.63
CA ALA A 425 -67.36 1.36 21.05
C ALA A 425 -66.70 -0.02 21.27
N GLN A 426 -65.61 -0.06 22.03
CA GLN A 426 -64.88 -1.30 22.35
C GLN A 426 -65.15 -1.73 23.80
N SER A 427 -65.47 -3.01 24.01
CA SER A 427 -65.65 -3.57 25.35
C SER A 427 -64.32 -3.64 26.12
N LEU A 428 -64.33 -3.20 27.38
CA LEU A 428 -63.19 -3.29 28.30
C LEU A 428 -62.90 -4.72 28.75
N PHE A 429 -63.94 -5.57 28.76
CA PHE A 429 -63.86 -6.94 29.24
C PHE A 429 -64.47 -7.93 28.23
N SER A 430 -63.96 -9.15 28.26
CA SER A 430 -64.52 -10.34 27.62
C SER A 430 -64.87 -11.39 28.68
N GLU A 431 -65.34 -12.55 28.23
CA GLU A 431 -65.60 -13.72 29.08
C GLU A 431 -64.40 -14.66 29.01
N ASP A 432 -63.92 -15.12 30.17
CA ASP A 432 -62.98 -16.23 30.25
C ASP A 432 -63.70 -17.59 30.04
N GLU A 433 -62.95 -18.70 30.08
CA GLU A 433 -63.50 -20.05 29.94
C GLU A 433 -64.57 -20.42 31.00
N ASN A 434 -64.66 -19.65 32.10
CA ASN A 434 -65.61 -19.84 33.20
C ASN A 434 -66.66 -18.72 33.29
N ASN A 435 -66.87 -17.93 32.22
CA ASN A 435 -67.77 -16.76 32.16
C ASN A 435 -67.43 -15.62 33.16
N LYS A 436 -66.20 -15.57 33.69
CA LYS A 436 -65.72 -14.47 34.52
C LYS A 436 -65.22 -13.32 33.64
N PRO A 437 -65.24 -12.07 34.14
CA PRO A 437 -64.69 -10.95 33.40
C PRO A 437 -63.18 -11.11 33.22
N GLN A 438 -62.70 -11.00 31.98
CA GLN A 438 -61.28 -10.91 31.64
C GLN A 438 -61.00 -9.59 30.91
N GLY A 439 -59.88 -8.95 31.21
CA GLY A 439 -59.46 -7.74 30.50
C GLY A 439 -59.29 -7.98 29.00
N LYS A 440 -59.82 -7.08 28.17
CA LYS A 440 -59.65 -7.10 26.71
C LYS A 440 -58.74 -5.95 26.28
N SER A 441 -57.80 -6.23 25.37
CA SER A 441 -56.99 -5.17 24.76
C SER A 441 -57.84 -4.29 23.84
N LEU A 442 -57.55 -2.99 23.87
CA LEU A 442 -58.22 -1.98 23.06
C LEU A 442 -57.31 -1.58 21.91
N ASN A 443 -57.83 -1.48 20.69
CA ASN A 443 -57.04 -1.16 19.51
C ASN A 443 -57.60 0.08 18.81
N PHE A 444 -56.79 1.13 18.70
CA PHE A 444 -57.17 2.39 18.08
C PHE A 444 -56.30 2.69 16.88
N THR A 445 -56.91 3.04 15.76
CA THR A 445 -56.19 3.58 14.60
C THR A 445 -56.11 5.09 14.77
N LEU A 446 -54.89 5.61 14.89
CA LEU A 446 -54.67 7.03 15.11
C LEU A 446 -54.78 7.80 13.79
N PRO A 447 -55.46 8.96 13.79
CA PRO A 447 -55.43 9.90 12.68
C PRO A 447 -54.05 10.53 12.56
N VAL A 448 -53.81 11.18 11.42
CA VAL A 448 -52.56 11.92 11.22
C VAL A 448 -52.53 13.14 12.14
N MET A 449 -51.61 13.15 13.11
CA MET A 449 -51.40 14.27 14.02
C MET A 449 -50.27 15.16 13.51
N ASN A 450 -50.60 16.13 12.66
CA ASN A 450 -49.64 17.10 12.10
C ASN A 450 -49.39 18.28 13.06
N TYR A 451 -48.88 17.99 14.25
CA TYR A 451 -48.48 19.01 15.23
C TYR A 451 -47.04 18.78 15.66
N SER A 452 -46.36 19.85 16.06
CA SER A 452 -45.04 19.73 16.68
C SER A 452 -45.19 19.17 18.10
N PRO A 453 -44.47 18.10 18.47
CA PRO A 453 -44.49 17.59 19.83
C PRO A 453 -43.97 18.66 20.80
N VAL A 454 -44.53 18.70 22.01
CA VAL A 454 -44.10 19.58 23.10
C VAL A 454 -43.81 18.73 24.32
N ASP A 455 -42.70 18.96 25.02
CA ASP A 455 -42.39 18.14 26.19
C ASP A 455 -43.06 18.71 27.45
N LYS A 456 -44.33 18.34 27.67
CA LYS A 456 -45.12 18.75 28.83
C LYS A 456 -45.56 17.53 29.65
N PRO A 457 -45.51 17.61 30.99
CA PRO A 457 -45.78 16.46 31.86
C PRO A 457 -47.23 15.99 31.83
N SER A 458 -48.18 16.83 31.41
CA SER A 458 -49.60 16.47 31.33
C SER A 458 -50.05 16.37 29.88
N PRO A 459 -50.74 15.29 29.46
CA PRO A 459 -51.33 15.17 28.11
C PRO A 459 -52.26 16.33 27.72
N TYR A 460 -52.87 17.02 28.70
CA TYR A 460 -53.75 18.17 28.45
C TYR A 460 -53.03 19.40 27.89
N ASP A 461 -51.73 19.50 28.13
CA ASP A 461 -50.90 20.63 27.67
C ASP A 461 -50.31 20.41 26.27
N TRP A 462 -50.62 19.27 25.66
CA TRP A 462 -50.16 18.93 24.31
C TRP A 462 -51.11 19.45 23.23
N PRO A 463 -50.63 19.72 22.00
CA PRO A 463 -51.48 20.14 20.88
C PRO A 463 -52.61 19.17 20.57
N ALA A 464 -52.35 17.87 20.72
CA ALA A 464 -53.35 16.80 20.62
C ALA A 464 -53.04 15.62 21.55
N SER A 465 -54.07 14.94 22.02
CA SER A 465 -53.95 13.71 22.83
C SER A 465 -55.05 12.72 22.48
N ILE A 466 -54.84 11.45 22.83
CA ILE A 466 -55.82 10.39 22.66
C ILE A 466 -56.61 10.23 23.95
N ARG A 467 -57.90 10.55 23.92
CA ARG A 467 -58.82 10.39 25.05
C ARG A 467 -59.62 9.11 24.92
N ILE A 468 -59.57 8.26 25.94
CA ILE A 468 -60.41 7.06 26.04
C ILE A 468 -61.49 7.33 27.07
N GLU A 469 -62.76 7.29 26.65
CA GLU A 469 -63.90 7.59 27.53
C GLU A 469 -64.87 6.42 27.63
N LEU A 470 -65.39 6.21 28.85
CA LEU A 470 -66.48 5.31 29.13
C LEU A 470 -67.76 5.79 28.44
N THR A 471 -68.46 4.89 27.76
CA THR A 471 -69.70 5.18 27.03
C THR A 471 -70.75 4.10 27.29
N GLU A 472 -71.99 4.37 26.91
CA GLU A 472 -73.15 3.47 27.05
C GLU A 472 -73.54 3.22 28.51
N GLN A 473 -72.79 2.40 29.23
CA GLN A 473 -73.09 1.98 30.60
C GLN A 473 -71.89 2.19 31.53
N ASP A 474 -72.11 2.85 32.66
CA ASP A 474 -71.11 3.03 33.72
C ASP A 474 -71.14 1.89 34.75
N PHE A 475 -70.20 1.89 35.70
CA PHE A 475 -70.08 0.86 36.74
C PHE A 475 -71.11 1.00 37.88
N MET A 476 -72.14 1.85 37.72
CA MET A 476 -73.29 2.00 38.62
C MET A 476 -72.98 2.56 40.02
N HIS A 477 -71.85 3.26 40.20
CA HIS A 477 -71.48 3.89 41.48
C HIS A 477 -72.55 4.86 41.99
N ALA A 478 -73.09 5.72 41.11
CA ALA A 478 -74.14 6.66 41.48
C ALA A 478 -75.41 5.95 41.99
N GLN A 479 -75.83 4.87 41.31
CA GLN A 479 -77.02 4.09 41.68
C GLN A 479 -76.82 3.31 42.98
N TYR A 480 -75.59 2.90 43.29
CA TYR A 480 -75.24 2.25 44.56
C TYR A 480 -75.32 3.24 45.73
N TRP A 481 -74.65 4.40 45.62
CA TRP A 481 -74.61 5.39 46.70
C TRP A 481 -75.96 6.05 47.00
N GLN A 482 -76.88 6.07 46.03
CA GLN A 482 -78.26 6.52 46.25
C GLN A 482 -79.11 5.49 47.05
N ASN A 483 -78.91 4.19 46.83
CA ASN A 483 -79.64 3.13 47.53
C ASN A 483 -78.86 1.80 47.49
N PRO A 484 -78.05 1.49 48.52
CA PRO A 484 -77.20 0.30 48.55
C PRO A 484 -77.94 -0.98 48.94
N THR A 485 -79.18 -0.90 49.45
CA THR A 485 -79.91 -2.06 49.97
C THR A 485 -80.12 -3.12 48.89
N GLY A 486 -79.59 -4.33 49.13
CA GLY A 486 -79.70 -5.47 48.21
C GLY A 486 -78.77 -5.45 46.99
N LYS A 487 -77.87 -4.46 46.86
CA LYS A 487 -76.90 -4.35 45.77
C LYS A 487 -75.49 -4.73 46.23
N ASN A 488 -74.76 -5.48 45.41
CA ASN A 488 -73.33 -5.72 45.61
C ASN A 488 -72.54 -4.44 45.36
N GLN A 489 -71.44 -4.19 46.07
CA GLN A 489 -70.59 -3.01 45.81
C GLN A 489 -70.12 -3.01 44.34
N PRO A 490 -70.27 -1.89 43.61
CA PRO A 490 -69.87 -1.78 42.22
C PRO A 490 -68.35 -1.96 42.09
N TYR A 491 -67.93 -2.60 41.00
CA TYR A 491 -66.52 -2.77 40.69
C TYR A 491 -65.91 -1.43 40.29
N THR A 492 -64.95 -0.92 41.06
CA THR A 492 -64.19 0.26 40.67
C THR A 492 -63.06 -0.16 39.72
N PRO A 493 -63.08 0.28 38.45
CA PRO A 493 -62.06 -0.07 37.46
C PRO A 493 -60.70 0.46 37.90
N LYS A 494 -59.85 -0.45 38.34
CA LYS A 494 -58.51 -0.19 38.86
C LYS A 494 -57.52 -1.03 38.08
N ILE A 495 -56.41 -0.42 37.68
CA ILE A 495 -55.34 -1.11 36.95
C ILE A 495 -54.05 -1.04 37.75
N SER A 496 -53.22 -2.08 37.67
CA SER A 496 -51.87 -2.09 38.22
C SER A 496 -50.87 -1.50 37.23
N THR A 497 -51.08 -1.76 35.94
CA THR A 497 -50.28 -1.23 34.83
C THR A 497 -51.15 -1.04 33.59
N LEU A 498 -50.73 -0.12 32.72
CA LEU A 498 -51.24 0.03 31.37
C LEU A 498 -50.11 -0.27 30.40
N GLN A 499 -50.18 -1.44 29.75
CA GLN A 499 -49.25 -1.78 28.69
C GLN A 499 -49.69 -1.12 27.39
N ILE A 500 -48.73 -0.55 26.68
CA ILE A 500 -48.96 0.22 25.46
C ILE A 500 -48.06 -0.34 24.37
N GLN A 501 -48.66 -0.62 23.22
CA GLN A 501 -47.95 -0.98 22.00
C GLN A 501 -48.36 0.00 20.91
N PHE A 502 -47.36 0.54 20.23
CA PHE A 502 -47.54 1.49 19.14
C PHE A 502 -46.89 0.93 17.89
N SER A 503 -47.62 0.90 16.78
CA SER A 503 -47.13 0.45 15.47
C SER A 503 -47.44 1.50 14.42
N ALA A 504 -46.49 1.84 13.56
CA ALA A 504 -46.73 2.75 12.44
C ALA A 504 -45.92 2.36 11.20
N LYS A 505 -46.55 2.46 10.03
CA LYS A 505 -45.89 2.30 8.74
C LYS A 505 -45.26 3.61 8.29
N VAL A 506 -43.99 3.56 7.88
CA VAL A 506 -43.26 4.70 7.33
C VAL A 506 -43.63 4.85 5.85
N LYS A 507 -44.07 6.05 5.44
CA LYS A 507 -44.36 6.30 4.02
C LYS A 507 -43.10 6.34 3.18
N PRO A 508 -43.17 6.03 1.87
CA PRO A 508 -42.06 6.23 0.94
C PRO A 508 -41.44 7.63 0.98
N GLU A 509 -42.24 8.69 1.21
CA GLU A 509 -41.70 10.07 1.31
C GLU A 509 -41.06 10.39 2.68
N GLN A 510 -41.28 9.54 3.69
CA GLN A 510 -40.80 9.74 5.06
C GLN A 510 -39.51 8.97 5.35
N PHE A 511 -38.97 8.24 4.39
CA PHE A 511 -37.62 7.70 4.51
C PHE A 511 -36.83 7.94 3.23
N SER A 512 -35.51 7.97 3.37
CA SER A 512 -34.59 7.97 2.24
C SER A 512 -33.59 6.84 2.42
N VAL A 513 -33.26 6.20 1.31
CA VAL A 513 -32.30 5.09 1.28
C VAL A 513 -31.08 5.57 0.52
N TYR A 514 -29.92 5.39 1.13
CA TYR A 514 -28.61 5.64 0.54
C TYR A 514 -27.86 4.32 0.53
N SER A 515 -27.19 4.00 -0.57
CA SER A 515 -26.37 2.80 -0.66
C SER A 515 -24.97 3.08 -0.13
N LEU A 516 -24.43 2.12 0.62
CA LEU A 516 -23.06 2.18 1.10
C LEU A 516 -22.08 1.97 -0.05
N THR A 517 -21.03 2.78 -0.06
CA THR A 517 -19.84 2.60 -0.89
C THR A 517 -18.66 2.22 0.01
N PRO A 518 -17.50 1.79 -0.54
CA PRO A 518 -16.40 1.31 0.28
C PRO A 518 -15.91 2.30 1.35
N PHE A 519 -16.00 3.60 1.08
CA PHE A 519 -15.53 4.66 1.99
C PHE A 519 -16.57 5.76 2.21
N GLY A 520 -17.84 5.54 1.83
CA GLY A 520 -18.87 6.57 1.84
C GLY A 520 -20.27 6.04 1.52
N TRP A 521 -21.11 6.86 0.90
CA TRP A 521 -22.48 6.53 0.54
C TRP A 521 -23.02 7.41 -0.60
N ASP A 522 -24.03 6.92 -1.33
CA ASP A 522 -24.74 7.69 -2.38
C ASP A 522 -26.25 7.40 -2.36
N LYS A 523 -27.06 8.28 -2.96
CA LYS A 523 -28.52 8.09 -3.06
C LYS A 523 -28.85 6.81 -3.83
N ALA A 524 -29.69 5.95 -3.25
CA ALA A 524 -30.12 4.71 -3.89
C ALA A 524 -30.84 4.99 -5.23
N GLY A 525 -30.47 4.28 -6.30
CA GLY A 525 -31.13 4.35 -7.61
C GLY A 525 -30.33 5.00 -8.75
N LYS A 526 -29.14 5.57 -8.50
CA LYS A 526 -28.11 5.67 -9.53
C LYS A 526 -27.43 4.30 -9.65
N ASP A 527 -27.06 3.88 -10.86
CA ASP A 527 -26.24 2.69 -11.08
C ASP A 527 -24.98 2.79 -10.20
N ILE A 528 -25.00 2.14 -9.04
CA ILE A 528 -23.82 1.99 -8.21
C ILE A 528 -22.94 1.09 -9.04
N THR A 529 -21.89 1.66 -9.64
CA THR A 529 -20.82 0.89 -10.24
C THR A 529 -20.24 0.04 -9.11
N SER A 530 -20.68 -1.22 -9.05
CA SER A 530 -20.08 -2.24 -8.22
C SER A 530 -18.59 -2.25 -8.50
N LEU A 531 -17.76 -2.37 -7.47
CA LEU A 531 -16.33 -2.61 -7.64
C LEU A 531 -16.17 -3.80 -8.61
N THR A 532 -15.58 -3.53 -9.77
CA THR A 532 -15.33 -4.54 -10.80
C THR A 532 -13.87 -4.99 -10.77
N ASP A 533 -12.97 -4.03 -10.58
CA ASP A 533 -11.53 -4.20 -10.59
C ASP A 533 -10.87 -3.55 -9.36
N ASP A 534 -9.63 -3.99 -9.07
CA ASP A 534 -8.82 -3.41 -8.00
C ASP A 534 -8.59 -1.92 -8.28
N ALA A 535 -8.78 -1.07 -7.27
CA ALA A 535 -8.72 0.38 -7.42
C ALA A 535 -8.12 1.05 -6.18
N PHE A 536 -7.30 2.07 -6.40
CA PHE A 536 -6.77 2.90 -5.31
C PHE A 536 -7.24 4.35 -5.45
N TYR A 537 -7.23 5.06 -4.32
CA TYR A 537 -7.78 6.39 -4.17
C TYR A 537 -6.73 7.28 -3.51
N LEU A 538 -6.52 8.46 -4.09
CA LEU A 538 -5.62 9.49 -3.57
C LEU A 538 -6.45 10.69 -3.10
N GLY A 539 -6.28 11.08 -1.84
CA GLY A 539 -6.96 12.23 -1.24
C GLY A 539 -6.01 13.40 -1.07
N PHE A 540 -6.46 14.58 -1.51
CA PHE A 540 -5.68 15.81 -1.46
C PHE A 540 -6.42 16.92 -0.69
N THR A 541 -5.69 17.65 0.15
CA THR A 541 -6.17 18.87 0.81
C THR A 541 -5.47 20.09 0.23
N ASP A 542 -5.98 21.28 0.55
CA ASP A 542 -5.33 22.59 0.27
C ASP A 542 -5.01 22.88 -1.21
N ILE A 543 -5.62 22.13 -2.13
CA ILE A 543 -5.60 22.39 -3.56
C ILE A 543 -6.94 22.97 -4.02
N LEU A 544 -6.91 23.88 -4.98
CA LEU A 544 -8.10 24.45 -5.60
C LEU A 544 -8.37 23.87 -7.00
N PRO A 545 -9.65 23.72 -7.41
CA PRO A 545 -10.01 23.37 -8.79
C PRO A 545 -9.37 24.33 -9.80
N GLY A 546 -8.73 23.79 -10.82
CA GLY A 546 -7.95 24.53 -11.81
C GLY A 546 -6.45 24.57 -11.56
N GLN A 547 -5.97 24.12 -10.40
CA GLN A 547 -4.53 23.99 -10.12
C GLN A 547 -3.99 22.65 -10.62
N THR A 548 -2.66 22.57 -10.77
CA THR A 548 -1.98 21.36 -11.26
C THR A 548 -1.60 20.44 -10.10
N LEU A 549 -2.07 19.19 -10.13
CA LEU A 549 -1.58 18.12 -9.27
C LEU A 549 -0.32 17.53 -9.89
N SER A 550 0.81 17.57 -9.18
CA SER A 550 2.06 16.93 -9.61
C SER A 550 2.56 15.96 -8.53
N LEU A 551 2.80 14.72 -8.93
CA LEU A 551 3.33 13.66 -8.09
C LEU A 551 4.62 13.12 -8.69
N TYR A 552 5.58 12.75 -7.84
CA TYR A 552 6.67 11.85 -8.24
C TYR A 552 6.47 10.51 -7.54
N TRP A 553 6.35 9.48 -8.36
CA TRP A 553 6.20 8.11 -7.90
C TRP A 553 7.57 7.46 -7.81
N GLN A 554 7.98 7.10 -6.60
CA GLN A 554 9.09 6.17 -6.41
C GLN A 554 8.50 4.77 -6.26
N LEU A 555 8.63 3.97 -7.31
CA LEU A 555 8.08 2.62 -7.34
C LEU A 555 9.03 1.64 -8.03
N GLU A 556 8.82 0.36 -7.73
CA GLU A 556 9.46 -0.79 -8.38
C GLU A 556 8.34 -1.63 -9.00
N GLY A 557 8.20 -1.56 -10.32
CA GLY A 557 7.20 -2.29 -11.08
C GLY A 557 7.82 -3.31 -12.00
N SER A 558 7.30 -4.54 -12.04
CA SER A 558 7.75 -5.59 -12.96
C SER A 558 6.97 -5.62 -14.27
N GLU A 559 5.73 -5.13 -14.26
CA GLU A 559 4.76 -5.16 -15.38
C GLU A 559 4.01 -3.83 -15.48
N LYS A 560 3.55 -3.47 -16.69
CA LYS A 560 2.69 -2.28 -16.91
C LYS A 560 1.30 -2.56 -16.39
N LEU A 561 0.73 -1.63 -15.64
CA LEU A 561 -0.66 -1.73 -15.17
C LEU A 561 -1.58 -0.90 -16.06
N PRO A 562 -2.57 -1.47 -16.78
CA PRO A 562 -3.52 -0.66 -17.51
C PRO A 562 -4.47 0.04 -16.52
N LEU A 563 -4.22 1.31 -16.23
CA LEU A 563 -5.01 2.10 -15.27
C LEU A 563 -5.90 3.12 -16.01
N SER A 564 -7.07 3.38 -15.47
CA SER A 564 -7.91 4.54 -15.81
C SER A 564 -8.08 5.43 -14.59
N TRP A 565 -7.84 6.72 -14.79
CA TRP A 565 -7.93 7.74 -13.77
C TRP A 565 -9.29 8.43 -13.80
N PHE A 566 -9.83 8.67 -12.62
CA PHE A 566 -11.09 9.37 -12.40
C PHE A 566 -10.92 10.40 -11.29
N TYR A 567 -11.77 11.42 -11.29
CA TYR A 567 -11.89 12.40 -10.21
C TYR A 567 -13.33 12.49 -9.72
N LEU A 568 -13.50 12.92 -8.48
CA LEU A 568 -14.82 13.08 -7.86
C LEU A 568 -15.35 14.50 -8.04
N ASN A 569 -16.54 14.62 -8.65
CA ASN A 569 -17.10 15.92 -9.03
C ASN A 569 -18.27 16.38 -8.14
N LYS A 570 -18.70 17.64 -8.33
CA LYS A 570 -19.81 18.29 -7.59
C LYS A 570 -21.15 17.53 -7.63
N ASN A 571 -21.35 16.65 -8.62
CA ASN A 571 -22.57 15.83 -8.75
C ASN A 571 -22.47 14.48 -8.01
N ASN A 572 -21.45 14.31 -7.16
CA ASN A 572 -21.15 13.08 -6.44
C ASN A 572 -20.96 11.91 -7.41
N SER A 573 -20.16 12.12 -8.47
CA SER A 573 -19.91 11.10 -9.50
C SER A 573 -18.45 11.06 -9.93
N TRP A 574 -17.93 9.84 -10.14
CA TRP A 574 -16.59 9.63 -10.72
C TRP A 574 -16.62 9.99 -12.21
N ARG A 575 -15.73 10.88 -12.64
CA ARG A 575 -15.58 11.32 -14.03
C ARG A 575 -14.17 11.00 -14.54
N PRO A 576 -14.02 10.60 -15.82
CA PRO A 576 -12.72 10.21 -16.37
C PRO A 576 -11.77 11.41 -16.44
N LEU A 577 -10.49 11.16 -16.13
CA LEU A 577 -9.41 12.15 -16.05
C LEU A 577 -8.29 11.89 -17.07
N ASP A 578 -8.22 10.68 -17.66
CA ASP A 578 -7.07 10.20 -18.46
C ASP A 578 -6.57 11.17 -19.54
N LYS A 579 -7.47 11.94 -20.18
CA LYS A 579 -7.09 12.90 -21.22
C LYS A 579 -6.23 14.07 -20.73
N LEU A 580 -6.30 14.39 -19.45
CA LEU A 580 -5.58 15.48 -18.80
C LEU A 580 -4.34 15.00 -18.03
N VAL A 581 -4.06 13.70 -18.05
CA VAL A 581 -2.96 13.10 -17.32
C VAL A 581 -1.71 13.08 -18.20
N ASP A 582 -0.61 13.68 -17.73
CA ASP A 582 0.73 13.46 -18.26
C ASP A 582 1.45 12.46 -17.34
N ASP A 583 1.54 11.21 -17.79
CA ASP A 583 2.11 10.11 -17.04
C ASP A 583 3.49 9.69 -17.58
N LYS A 584 4.56 10.06 -16.87
CA LYS A 584 5.93 9.59 -17.17
C LYS A 584 6.26 8.27 -16.48
N THR A 585 5.40 7.74 -15.61
CA THR A 585 5.57 6.43 -14.95
C THR A 585 5.25 5.25 -15.87
N ARG A 586 4.69 5.52 -17.06
CA ARG A 586 4.30 4.52 -18.08
C ARG A 586 3.26 3.52 -17.53
N ASN A 587 2.24 4.06 -16.85
CA ASN A 587 1.23 3.39 -16.04
C ASN A 587 1.79 2.62 -14.85
N LEU A 588 2.43 3.35 -13.92
CA LEU A 588 3.04 2.85 -12.70
C LEU A 588 4.04 1.70 -12.92
N PHE A 589 4.70 1.73 -14.08
CA PHE A 589 5.65 0.69 -14.47
C PHE A 589 7.08 1.01 -14.03
N ASP A 590 7.41 2.30 -14.05
CA ASP A 590 8.70 2.82 -13.63
C ASP A 590 8.47 4.06 -12.75
N ARG A 591 9.50 4.43 -11.99
CA ARG A 591 9.50 5.70 -11.27
C ARG A 591 9.39 6.88 -12.23
N GLY A 592 8.78 7.96 -11.77
CA GLY A 592 8.67 9.17 -12.58
C GLY A 592 7.58 10.11 -12.12
N THR A 593 7.48 11.23 -12.84
CA THR A 593 6.46 12.25 -12.60
C THR A 593 5.13 11.83 -13.20
N TRP A 594 4.05 12.09 -12.46
CA TRP A 594 2.68 11.98 -12.90
C TRP A 594 2.01 13.31 -12.59
N SER A 595 1.36 13.92 -13.57
CA SER A 595 0.71 15.22 -13.34
C SER A 595 -0.62 15.35 -14.07
N THR A 596 -1.51 16.18 -13.54
CA THR A 596 -2.79 16.49 -14.17
C THR A 596 -3.35 17.82 -13.67
N LEU A 597 -4.25 18.41 -14.44
CA LEU A 597 -5.01 19.59 -14.01
C LEU A 597 -6.25 19.14 -13.22
N LEU A 598 -6.43 19.61 -11.99
CA LEU A 598 -7.63 19.33 -11.22
C LEU A 598 -8.84 20.02 -11.89
N PRO A 599 -9.88 19.28 -12.35
CA PRO A 599 -10.98 19.89 -13.09
C PRO A 599 -11.81 20.88 -12.25
N GLN A 600 -12.37 21.90 -12.90
CA GLN A 600 -13.13 23.00 -12.28
C GLN A 600 -14.42 22.56 -11.55
N ASP A 601 -14.98 21.41 -11.93
CA ASP A 601 -16.15 20.81 -11.29
C ASP A 601 -15.78 19.75 -10.24
N ALA A 602 -14.50 19.57 -9.90
CA ALA A 602 -14.09 18.76 -8.77
C ALA A 602 -14.67 19.32 -7.46
N SER A 603 -14.96 18.44 -6.50
CA SER A 603 -15.57 18.81 -5.22
C SER A 603 -14.90 18.08 -4.06
N ASN A 604 -14.72 18.80 -2.96
CA ASN A 604 -14.32 18.25 -1.66
C ASN A 604 -15.51 18.02 -0.71
N GLN A 605 -16.73 18.39 -1.14
CA GLN A 605 -17.98 18.22 -0.38
C GLN A 605 -18.83 17.13 -1.05
N THR A 606 -18.38 15.88 -0.99
CA THR A 606 -19.00 14.73 -1.64
C THR A 606 -19.14 13.58 -0.67
N SER A 607 -20.21 12.78 -0.80
CA SER A 607 -20.50 11.70 0.15
C SER A 607 -19.92 10.33 -0.25
N LEU A 608 -19.44 10.17 -1.50
CA LEU A 608 -18.85 8.92 -1.97
C LEU A 608 -17.53 8.55 -1.30
N MET A 609 -16.82 9.55 -0.76
CA MET A 609 -15.54 9.47 -0.07
C MET A 609 -15.56 10.47 1.10
N PRO A 610 -14.61 10.41 2.07
CA PRO A 610 -14.54 11.39 3.16
C PRO A 610 -14.52 12.85 2.65
N THR A 611 -15.26 13.72 3.32
CA THR A 611 -15.36 15.15 3.00
C THR A 611 -14.06 15.90 3.30
N ASP A 612 -14.00 17.16 2.85
CA ASP A 612 -12.87 18.10 3.01
C ASP A 612 -11.59 17.71 2.25
N LYS A 613 -11.69 16.73 1.35
CA LYS A 613 -10.59 16.25 0.50
C LYS A 613 -11.04 16.13 -0.95
N TYR A 614 -10.16 16.46 -1.90
CA TYR A 614 -10.34 16.15 -3.31
C TYR A 614 -9.83 14.75 -3.60
N TRP A 615 -10.64 13.93 -4.25
CA TRP A 615 -10.32 12.53 -4.48
C TRP A 615 -10.07 12.21 -5.96
N LEU A 616 -8.96 11.52 -6.20
CA LEU A 616 -8.69 10.82 -7.44
C LEU A 616 -8.84 9.31 -7.23
N LYS A 617 -9.38 8.60 -8.21
CA LYS A 617 -9.46 7.14 -8.25
C LYS A 617 -8.67 6.64 -9.45
N ALA A 618 -7.77 5.69 -9.24
CA ALA A 618 -7.16 4.91 -10.29
C ALA A 618 -7.72 3.48 -10.24
N GLU A 619 -8.36 3.05 -11.31
CA GLU A 619 -9.00 1.73 -11.43
C GLU A 619 -8.29 0.91 -12.50
N MET A 620 -8.05 -0.37 -12.21
CA MET A 620 -7.41 -1.28 -13.15
C MET A 620 -8.39 -1.68 -14.25
N ILE A 621 -7.96 -1.69 -15.51
CA ILE A 621 -8.80 -2.13 -16.63
C ILE A 621 -8.56 -3.61 -16.85
N SER A 622 -9.48 -4.48 -16.39
CA SER A 622 -9.38 -5.92 -16.66
C SER A 622 -9.49 -6.23 -18.16
N LYS A 623 -8.34 -6.31 -18.83
CA LYS A 623 -8.16 -6.99 -20.13
C LYS A 623 -7.17 -8.15 -20.08
N VAL A 624 -6.76 -8.61 -18.90
CA VAL A 624 -5.86 -9.76 -18.79
C VAL A 624 -6.68 -11.04 -18.68
N SER A 625 -6.96 -11.65 -19.83
CA SER A 625 -7.60 -12.97 -20.00
C SER A 625 -6.70 -14.15 -19.52
N GLY A 626 -5.93 -13.98 -18.45
CA GLY A 626 -4.97 -14.97 -17.95
C GLY A 626 -5.19 -15.30 -16.49
N LYS A 627 -5.14 -16.59 -16.12
CA LYS A 627 -5.29 -17.11 -14.75
C LYS A 627 -4.22 -16.65 -13.74
N LYS A 628 -3.31 -15.73 -14.10
CA LYS A 628 -2.24 -15.23 -13.22
C LYS A 628 -2.62 -13.81 -12.75
N PRO A 629 -2.66 -13.53 -11.43
CA PRO A 629 -2.90 -12.18 -10.94
C PRO A 629 -1.80 -11.23 -11.45
N PRO A 630 -2.12 -9.95 -11.75
CA PRO A 630 -1.12 -8.97 -12.18
C PRO A 630 -0.01 -8.85 -11.13
N ASN A 631 1.24 -8.71 -11.55
CA ASN A 631 2.30 -8.41 -10.60
C ASN A 631 2.31 -6.90 -10.31
N TYR A 632 1.64 -6.52 -9.22
CA TYR A 632 1.51 -5.13 -8.81
C TYR A 632 2.86 -4.53 -8.36
N PRO A 633 3.12 -3.24 -8.65
CA PRO A 633 4.35 -2.57 -8.28
C PRO A 633 4.40 -2.30 -6.77
N SER A 634 5.62 -2.18 -6.26
CA SER A 634 5.90 -1.73 -4.89
C SER A 634 6.08 -0.22 -4.87
N ILE A 635 5.20 0.49 -4.16
CA ILE A 635 5.34 1.94 -3.93
C ILE A 635 6.32 2.11 -2.78
N LYS A 636 7.51 2.64 -3.06
CA LYS A 636 8.51 3.00 -2.05
C LYS A 636 8.27 4.39 -1.47
N GLY A 637 7.56 5.24 -2.21
CA GLY A 637 7.03 6.50 -1.69
C GLY A 637 6.47 7.41 -2.77
N LEU A 638 5.86 8.51 -2.31
CA LEU A 638 5.18 9.50 -3.14
C LEU A 638 5.59 10.89 -2.67
N LEU A 639 5.91 11.78 -3.61
CA LEU A 639 6.11 13.21 -3.35
C LEU A 639 5.03 14.01 -4.06
N TYR A 640 4.48 15.01 -3.37
CA TYR A 640 3.61 16.02 -3.97
C TYR A 640 4.40 17.28 -4.37
N ASN A 641 3.87 18.04 -5.34
CA ASN A 641 4.57 19.17 -5.98
C ASN A 641 6.00 18.78 -6.37
N ALA A 642 6.13 17.62 -7.00
CA ALA A 642 7.43 17.04 -7.22
C ALA A 642 8.03 17.47 -8.56
N ILE A 643 9.35 17.58 -8.57
CA ILE A 643 10.15 17.89 -9.76
C ILE A 643 11.47 17.11 -9.73
N THR A 644 12.02 16.78 -10.91
CA THR A 644 13.38 16.25 -11.01
C THR A 644 14.39 17.38 -11.22
N ALA A 645 15.57 17.23 -10.62
CA ALA A 645 16.66 18.16 -10.80
C ALA A 645 17.97 17.42 -11.10
N THR A 646 18.78 17.98 -11.99
CA THR A 646 20.03 17.38 -12.49
C THR A 646 21.23 18.25 -12.13
N LEU A 647 22.34 17.61 -11.74
CA LEU A 647 23.60 18.29 -11.37
C LEU A 647 24.18 19.11 -12.53
N ILE A 648 24.55 20.38 -12.29
CA ILE A 648 25.03 21.27 -13.37
C ILE A 648 26.56 21.35 -13.52
N ASN A 649 27.32 21.23 -12.44
CA ASN A 649 28.77 21.52 -12.42
C ASN A 649 29.63 20.24 -12.43
N VAL A 650 29.23 19.25 -13.24
CA VAL A 650 29.79 17.90 -13.18
C VAL A 650 31.31 17.85 -13.46
N ASP A 651 31.83 18.76 -14.28
CA ASP A 651 33.26 18.78 -14.65
C ASP A 651 34.18 19.28 -13.53
N THR A 652 33.66 19.99 -12.52
CA THR A 652 34.46 20.54 -11.41
C THR A 652 34.36 19.73 -10.12
N ILE A 653 33.45 18.77 -10.06
CA ILE A 653 33.13 18.01 -8.84
C ILE A 653 34.07 16.81 -8.70
N GLU A 654 34.47 16.52 -7.47
CA GLU A 654 35.31 15.36 -7.16
C GLU A 654 34.65 14.02 -7.57
N PRO A 655 35.43 13.06 -8.14
CA PRO A 655 34.89 11.78 -8.58
C PRO A 655 34.16 11.00 -7.48
N ASP A 656 34.56 11.14 -6.22
CA ASP A 656 33.97 10.46 -5.07
C ASP A 656 32.47 10.75 -4.90
N HIS A 657 32.03 11.97 -5.21
CA HIS A 657 30.60 12.30 -5.18
C HIS A 657 29.84 11.52 -6.26
N LEU A 658 30.37 11.47 -7.48
CA LEU A 658 29.74 10.74 -8.59
C LEU A 658 29.76 9.22 -8.40
N ILE A 659 30.69 8.70 -7.60
CA ILE A 659 30.75 7.28 -7.25
C ILE A 659 29.69 6.92 -6.19
N ASN A 660 29.56 7.76 -5.15
CA ASN A 660 28.68 7.46 -4.01
C ASN A 660 27.23 7.96 -4.20
N GLY A 661 27.02 8.96 -5.07
CA GLY A 661 25.75 9.67 -5.20
C GLY A 661 25.48 10.63 -4.04
N LEU A 662 24.42 11.43 -4.17
CA LEU A 662 23.95 12.33 -3.13
C LEU A 662 23.14 11.56 -2.09
N ALA A 663 23.49 11.72 -0.81
CA ALA A 663 22.75 11.13 0.30
C ALA A 663 21.33 11.71 0.42
N ILE A 664 20.42 10.98 1.07
CA ILE A 664 19.06 11.45 1.35
C ILE A 664 19.07 12.76 2.16
N SER A 665 18.06 13.61 1.95
CA SER A 665 17.86 14.87 2.69
C SER A 665 19.04 15.86 2.66
N SER A 666 19.85 15.82 1.59
CA SER A 666 20.96 16.76 1.39
C SER A 666 20.47 18.11 0.86
N ILE A 667 19.50 18.10 -0.05
CA ILE A 667 18.89 19.31 -0.59
C ILE A 667 17.73 19.76 0.31
N LYS A 668 17.83 20.98 0.82
CA LYS A 668 16.84 21.57 1.75
C LYS A 668 16.27 22.90 1.28
N GLN A 669 16.91 23.55 0.32
CA GLN A 669 16.55 24.89 -0.12
C GLN A 669 17.03 25.18 -1.55
N PRO A 670 16.39 26.12 -2.26
CA PRO A 670 16.96 26.71 -3.47
C PRO A 670 18.21 27.55 -3.14
N VAL A 671 19.15 27.66 -4.09
CA VAL A 671 20.35 28.51 -3.96
C VAL A 671 19.96 29.99 -3.78
N ASN A 672 18.97 30.44 -4.57
CA ASN A 672 18.35 31.74 -4.37
C ASN A 672 17.10 31.56 -3.52
N SER A 673 17.16 32.02 -2.27
CA SER A 673 16.03 31.91 -1.34
C SER A 673 14.78 32.58 -1.93
N SER A 674 13.65 31.87 -1.88
CA SER A 674 12.34 32.41 -2.24
C SER A 674 11.45 32.40 -1.01
N VAL A 675 10.81 33.54 -0.71
CA VAL A 675 9.84 33.65 0.39
C VAL A 675 8.59 32.80 0.13
N ALA A 676 8.35 32.36 -1.11
CA ALA A 676 7.21 31.52 -1.44
C ALA A 676 7.41 30.03 -1.05
N ILE A 677 8.66 29.56 -0.99
CA ILE A 677 8.98 28.16 -0.71
C ILE A 677 9.23 28.01 0.79
N ASN A 678 8.45 27.15 1.44
CA ASN A 678 8.61 26.81 2.85
C ASN A 678 9.71 25.77 3.03
N GLU A 679 9.66 24.71 2.22
CA GLU A 679 10.52 23.53 2.37
C GLU A 679 10.78 22.87 1.02
N VAL A 680 11.99 22.32 0.86
CA VAL A 680 12.36 21.42 -0.23
C VAL A 680 12.79 20.09 0.39
N THR A 681 12.22 18.98 -0.08
CA THR A 681 12.50 17.65 0.43
C THR A 681 13.11 16.75 -0.64
N GLN A 682 14.12 15.96 -0.26
CA GLN A 682 14.78 14.98 -1.12
C GLN A 682 14.85 13.63 -0.38
N PRO A 683 13.79 12.80 -0.44
CA PRO A 683 13.69 11.60 0.38
C PRO A 683 14.57 10.44 -0.12
N TRP A 684 14.99 10.42 -1.38
CA TRP A 684 15.78 9.34 -1.98
C TRP A 684 17.14 9.81 -2.46
N THR A 685 18.12 8.90 -2.52
CA THR A 685 19.46 9.18 -3.04
C THR A 685 19.42 9.57 -4.51
N SER A 686 20.45 10.28 -4.98
CA SER A 686 20.57 10.56 -6.41
C SER A 686 20.78 9.29 -7.23
N TRP A 687 20.53 9.39 -8.54
CA TRP A 687 20.68 8.28 -9.47
C TRP A 687 21.35 8.72 -10.78
N ASN A 688 21.82 7.75 -11.56
CA ASN A 688 22.44 7.94 -12.89
C ASN A 688 23.78 8.73 -12.93
N SER A 689 24.49 8.90 -11.81
CA SER A 689 25.86 9.45 -11.84
C SER A 689 26.83 8.52 -12.58
N ARG A 690 27.82 9.11 -13.23
CA ARG A 690 29.04 8.40 -13.65
C ARG A 690 30.24 9.33 -13.51
N PRO A 691 31.31 8.93 -12.81
CA PRO A 691 32.52 9.72 -12.74
C PRO A 691 33.16 9.90 -14.13
N LYS A 692 34.01 10.91 -14.26
CA LYS A 692 34.86 11.05 -15.43
C LYS A 692 35.70 9.78 -15.58
N GLU A 693 35.83 9.31 -16.82
CA GLU A 693 36.60 8.11 -17.10
C GLU A 693 38.09 8.34 -16.78
N ASP A 694 38.64 7.51 -15.89
CA ASP A 694 40.08 7.49 -15.60
C ASP A 694 40.88 6.87 -16.76
N GLU A 695 42.20 7.03 -16.71
CA GLU A 695 43.08 6.57 -17.79
C GLU A 695 43.07 5.05 -17.98
N GLN A 696 43.03 4.27 -16.90
CA GLN A 696 43.01 2.81 -17.00
C GLN A 696 41.70 2.31 -17.61
N THR A 697 40.57 2.91 -17.21
CA THR A 697 39.23 2.62 -17.73
C THR A 697 39.13 3.02 -19.20
N PHE A 698 39.65 4.18 -19.57
CA PHE A 698 39.74 4.63 -20.97
C PHE A 698 40.52 3.62 -21.83
N LEU A 699 41.70 3.21 -21.37
CA LEU A 699 42.57 2.28 -22.07
C LEU A 699 41.97 0.86 -22.17
N LYS A 700 41.12 0.46 -21.21
CA LYS A 700 40.33 -0.79 -21.29
C LYS A 700 39.17 -0.68 -22.27
N ARG A 701 38.48 0.46 -22.33
CA ARG A 701 37.32 0.67 -23.21
C ARG A 701 37.68 0.82 -24.68
N VAL A 702 38.75 1.55 -25.01
CA VAL A 702 39.09 1.87 -26.42
C VAL A 702 39.25 0.62 -27.30
N PRO A 703 40.00 -0.43 -26.90
CA PRO A 703 40.10 -1.66 -27.67
C PRO A 703 38.73 -2.27 -27.99
N SER A 704 37.83 -2.37 -27.00
CA SER A 704 36.45 -2.83 -27.20
C SER A 704 35.74 -1.98 -28.24
N ARG A 705 35.77 -0.65 -28.08
CA ARG A 705 35.14 0.30 -29.01
C ARG A 705 35.64 0.18 -30.45
N LEU A 706 36.92 -0.13 -30.64
CA LEU A 706 37.55 -0.36 -31.95
C LEU A 706 37.20 -1.74 -32.53
N SER A 707 37.04 -2.75 -31.67
CA SER A 707 36.61 -4.11 -32.04
C SER A 707 35.18 -4.11 -32.57
N HIS A 708 34.21 -3.73 -31.73
CA HIS A 708 32.78 -3.80 -32.09
C HIS A 708 32.31 -2.63 -32.97
N ARG A 709 33.11 -1.54 -33.08
CA ARG A 709 32.82 -0.35 -33.90
C ARG A 709 31.43 0.27 -33.68
N ASN A 710 30.88 0.13 -32.48
CA ASN A 710 29.51 0.50 -32.13
C ASN A 710 28.44 -0.18 -33.02
N ARG A 711 28.61 -1.48 -33.28
CA ARG A 711 27.66 -2.35 -33.98
C ARG A 711 27.49 -3.67 -33.22
N ALA A 712 26.26 -4.18 -33.20
CA ALA A 712 25.88 -5.41 -32.52
C ALA A 712 25.91 -6.59 -33.52
N LEU A 713 27.11 -7.05 -33.90
CA LEU A 713 27.28 -8.07 -34.94
C LEU A 713 27.41 -9.49 -34.37
N ASN A 714 28.38 -9.70 -33.49
CA ASN A 714 28.64 -10.99 -32.83
C ASN A 714 28.19 -10.96 -31.36
N TRP A 715 28.13 -12.14 -30.72
CA TRP A 715 27.67 -12.27 -29.33
C TRP A 715 28.52 -11.49 -28.32
N GLY A 716 29.86 -11.54 -28.44
CA GLY A 716 30.76 -10.82 -27.53
C GLY A 716 30.64 -9.30 -27.61
N ASP A 717 30.44 -8.76 -28.82
CA ASP A 717 30.19 -7.35 -29.05
C ASP A 717 28.87 -6.91 -28.40
N ILE A 718 27.82 -7.74 -28.50
CA ILE A 718 26.52 -7.46 -27.88
C ILE A 718 26.65 -7.40 -26.36
N VAL A 719 27.31 -8.38 -25.74
CA VAL A 719 27.57 -8.41 -24.29
C VAL A 719 28.31 -7.14 -23.86
N THR A 720 29.39 -6.79 -24.57
CA THR A 720 30.21 -5.63 -24.24
C THR A 720 29.41 -4.33 -24.37
N LEU A 721 28.64 -4.16 -25.45
CA LEU A 721 27.80 -2.99 -25.69
C LEU A 721 26.72 -2.82 -24.60
N LEU A 722 26.06 -3.91 -24.20
CA LEU A 722 25.07 -3.88 -23.14
C LEU A 722 25.68 -3.45 -21.80
N LYS A 723 26.78 -4.10 -21.38
CA LYS A 723 27.45 -3.79 -20.11
C LYS A 723 28.05 -2.38 -20.08
N GLU A 724 28.50 -1.85 -21.21
CA GLU A 724 29.01 -0.48 -21.29
C GLU A 724 27.93 0.59 -21.17
N ARG A 725 26.69 0.29 -21.62
CA ARG A 725 25.58 1.26 -21.67
C ARG A 725 24.74 1.21 -20.41
N PHE A 726 24.42 0.01 -19.93
CA PHE A 726 23.46 -0.21 -18.85
C PHE A 726 24.19 -0.65 -17.58
N VAL A 727 24.36 0.29 -16.64
CA VAL A 727 24.97 0.03 -15.31
C VAL A 727 24.19 -0.97 -14.45
N SER A 728 22.95 -1.25 -14.84
CA SER A 728 22.08 -2.22 -14.18
C SER A 728 22.38 -3.67 -14.51
N ILE A 729 23.27 -3.92 -15.48
CA ILE A 729 23.64 -5.26 -15.91
C ILE A 729 24.91 -5.66 -15.17
N PHE A 730 24.84 -6.75 -14.40
CA PHE A 730 26.02 -7.39 -13.85
C PHE A 730 26.74 -8.20 -14.94
N ASP A 731 26.01 -9.08 -15.61
CA ASP A 731 26.54 -9.87 -16.71
C ASP A 731 25.48 -10.26 -17.75
N VAL A 732 25.91 -10.70 -18.93
CA VAL A 732 25.01 -11.18 -19.98
C VAL A 732 25.49 -12.51 -20.50
N LYS A 733 24.61 -13.51 -20.46
CA LYS A 733 24.84 -14.82 -21.07
C LYS A 733 24.21 -14.86 -22.46
N TYR A 734 24.92 -15.51 -23.37
CA TYR A 734 24.45 -15.85 -24.71
C TYR A 734 24.42 -17.38 -24.85
N PRO A 735 23.69 -17.92 -25.84
CA PRO A 735 23.49 -19.37 -25.98
C PRO A 735 24.80 -20.14 -26.12
N SER A 736 24.85 -21.35 -25.58
CA SER A 736 26.01 -22.25 -25.65
C SER A 736 26.35 -22.64 -27.08
N THR A 737 27.55 -23.19 -27.25
CA THR A 737 27.97 -23.78 -28.53
C THR A 737 27.01 -24.86 -29.03
N ASN A 738 26.37 -25.60 -28.12
CA ASN A 738 25.40 -26.63 -28.47
C ASN A 738 24.13 -26.02 -29.06
N GLU A 739 23.56 -24.98 -28.45
CA GLU A 739 22.39 -24.27 -29.00
C GLU A 739 22.70 -23.58 -30.32
N LEU A 740 23.87 -22.92 -30.42
CA LEU A 740 24.27 -22.21 -31.64
C LEU A 740 24.54 -23.13 -32.84
N THR A 741 24.77 -24.42 -32.60
CA THR A 741 25.03 -25.43 -33.65
C THR A 741 23.81 -26.30 -33.97
N LYS A 742 22.65 -26.06 -33.32
CA LYS A 742 21.40 -26.76 -33.65
C LYS A 742 20.92 -26.44 -35.06
N ILE A 743 20.31 -27.44 -35.70
CA ILE A 743 19.66 -27.33 -37.01
C ILE A 743 18.18 -27.65 -36.83
N PRO A 744 17.25 -26.76 -37.23
CA PRO A 744 17.49 -25.48 -37.89
C PRO A 744 18.12 -24.43 -36.96
N ALA A 745 18.85 -23.48 -37.53
CA ALA A 745 19.47 -22.39 -36.78
C ALA A 745 18.38 -21.53 -36.10
N PRO A 746 18.62 -21.03 -34.88
CA PRO A 746 17.66 -20.19 -34.19
C PRO A 746 17.37 -18.90 -34.98
N GLU A 747 16.10 -18.61 -35.25
CA GLU A 747 15.68 -17.38 -35.91
C GLU A 747 15.79 -16.15 -34.98
N LYS A 748 15.74 -16.38 -33.67
CA LYS A 748 15.83 -15.35 -32.63
C LYS A 748 17.14 -15.46 -31.87
N ARG A 749 17.74 -14.31 -31.57
CA ARG A 749 18.92 -14.21 -30.69
C ARG A 749 18.47 -13.90 -29.27
N GLN A 750 18.28 -14.95 -28.48
CA GLN A 750 17.95 -14.81 -27.06
C GLN A 750 19.22 -14.55 -26.23
N LEU A 751 19.16 -13.54 -25.35
CA LEU A 751 20.19 -13.17 -24.39
C LEU A 751 19.59 -13.21 -22.99
N ILE A 752 20.39 -13.63 -22.03
CA ILE A 752 20.00 -13.68 -20.63
C ILE A 752 20.80 -12.63 -19.88
N VAL A 753 20.12 -11.62 -19.35
CA VAL A 753 20.74 -10.53 -18.60
C VAL A 753 20.64 -10.85 -17.12
N ILE A 754 21.79 -10.94 -16.46
CA ILE A 754 21.89 -11.06 -15.01
C ILE A 754 22.01 -9.64 -14.45
N PRO A 755 21.00 -9.17 -13.71
CA PRO A 755 20.99 -7.80 -13.21
C PRO A 755 21.93 -7.64 -12.01
N ASP A 756 22.40 -6.40 -11.84
CA ASP A 756 23.05 -5.97 -10.60
C ASP A 756 21.98 -5.73 -9.52
N ASN A 757 22.20 -6.27 -8.31
CA ASN A 757 21.23 -6.25 -7.21
C ASN A 757 20.85 -4.82 -6.75
N ARG A 758 21.68 -3.81 -7.02
CA ARG A 758 21.35 -2.39 -6.76
C ARG A 758 20.21 -1.88 -7.64
N TYR A 759 20.00 -2.53 -8.78
CA TYR A 759 19.04 -2.10 -9.80
C TYR A 759 18.01 -3.18 -10.10
N LYS A 760 17.81 -4.16 -9.21
CA LYS A 760 16.74 -5.14 -9.36
C LYS A 760 15.37 -4.46 -9.21
N ASP A 761 14.38 -5.01 -9.90
CA ASP A 761 12.99 -4.56 -9.86
C ASP A 761 12.09 -5.56 -9.07
N ASN A 762 12.70 -6.52 -8.36
CA ASN A 762 12.04 -7.50 -7.49
C ASN A 762 12.62 -7.50 -6.06
N ASP A 763 11.92 -8.14 -5.11
CA ASP A 763 12.30 -8.12 -3.69
C ASP A 763 13.38 -9.17 -3.31
N ASP A 764 13.77 -10.07 -4.22
CA ASP A 764 14.74 -11.14 -3.93
C ASP A 764 16.18 -10.68 -4.18
N LEU A 765 16.97 -10.57 -3.11
CA LEU A 765 18.38 -10.16 -3.17
C LEU A 765 19.28 -11.17 -3.89
N LEU A 766 18.96 -12.46 -3.83
CA LEU A 766 19.75 -13.53 -4.44
C LEU A 766 19.32 -13.81 -5.87
N ARG A 767 18.11 -13.39 -6.26
CA ARG A 767 17.52 -13.63 -7.57
C ARG A 767 17.09 -12.32 -8.23
N PRO A 768 18.02 -11.40 -8.55
CA PRO A 768 17.66 -10.09 -9.07
C PRO A 768 17.02 -10.19 -10.47
N GLU A 769 15.90 -9.54 -10.68
CA GLU A 769 15.21 -9.50 -11.97
C GLU A 769 15.03 -8.05 -12.43
N LEU A 770 15.12 -7.81 -13.74
CA LEU A 770 14.72 -6.54 -14.36
C LEU A 770 13.29 -6.62 -14.86
N ASN A 771 12.56 -5.52 -14.75
CA ASN A 771 11.24 -5.42 -15.32
C ASN A 771 11.26 -5.45 -16.85
N GLN A 772 10.11 -5.75 -17.45
CA GLN A 772 10.02 -5.87 -18.90
C GLN A 772 10.29 -4.54 -19.63
N ALA A 773 10.20 -3.37 -18.97
CA ALA A 773 10.44 -2.05 -19.55
C ALA A 773 11.88 -1.93 -19.96
N ARG A 774 12.74 -2.26 -19.00
CA ARG A 774 14.17 -2.10 -19.10
C ARG A 774 14.73 -3.13 -20.06
N LEU A 775 14.19 -4.36 -20.03
CA LEU A 775 14.50 -5.35 -21.04
C LEU A 775 14.08 -4.89 -22.45
N THR A 776 12.90 -4.29 -22.61
CA THR A 776 12.44 -3.73 -23.89
C THR A 776 13.31 -2.55 -24.34
N GLU A 777 13.67 -1.65 -23.45
CA GLU A 777 14.58 -0.53 -23.73
C GLU A 777 15.95 -1.03 -24.23
N MET A 778 16.48 -2.08 -23.61
CA MET A 778 17.72 -2.73 -24.04
C MET A 778 17.59 -3.32 -25.45
N VAL A 779 16.48 -3.98 -25.75
CA VAL A 779 16.19 -4.52 -27.09
C VAL A 779 16.07 -3.38 -28.11
N GLU A 780 15.24 -2.36 -27.85
CA GLU A 780 15.06 -1.21 -28.74
C GLU A 780 16.37 -0.45 -29.01
N TRP A 781 17.24 -0.37 -28.00
CA TRP A 781 18.56 0.24 -28.15
C TRP A 781 19.50 -0.63 -28.99
N LEU A 782 19.56 -1.94 -28.74
CA LEU A 782 20.38 -2.86 -29.52
C LEU A 782 19.91 -2.98 -30.97
N ASP A 783 18.61 -2.93 -31.23
CA ASP A 783 18.03 -3.01 -32.58
C ASP A 783 18.50 -1.86 -33.47
N ARG A 784 18.77 -0.68 -32.90
CA ARG A 784 19.37 0.45 -33.64
C ARG A 784 20.82 0.18 -34.06
N LEU A 785 21.50 -0.77 -33.43
CA LEU A 785 22.90 -1.13 -33.65
C LEU A 785 23.08 -2.48 -34.38
N SER A 786 22.01 -3.27 -34.50
CA SER A 786 22.00 -4.61 -35.07
C SER A 786 21.61 -4.60 -36.56
N SER A 787 21.61 -5.79 -37.17
CA SER A 787 21.13 -5.98 -38.55
C SER A 787 19.59 -6.02 -38.56
N PRO A 788 18.91 -5.44 -39.57
CA PRO A 788 17.44 -5.49 -39.66
C PRO A 788 16.88 -6.92 -39.81
N TRP A 789 17.74 -7.89 -40.13
CA TRP A 789 17.38 -9.32 -40.22
C TRP A 789 17.47 -10.06 -38.88
N THR A 790 17.98 -9.40 -37.83
CA THR A 790 18.17 -10.01 -36.51
C THR A 790 17.00 -9.65 -35.62
N THR A 791 16.36 -10.65 -35.02
CA THR A 791 15.40 -10.43 -33.92
C THR A 791 16.10 -10.71 -32.61
N ILE A 792 16.31 -9.68 -31.78
CA ILE A 792 16.95 -9.79 -30.46
C ILE A 792 15.87 -9.96 -29.40
N GLU A 793 16.08 -10.89 -28.48
CA GLU A 793 15.21 -11.11 -27.33
C GLU A 793 16.07 -11.11 -26.07
N ILE A 794 15.73 -10.30 -25.07
CA ILE A 794 16.44 -10.26 -23.79
C ILE A 794 15.48 -10.72 -22.70
N LYS A 795 15.96 -11.62 -21.84
CA LYS A 795 15.21 -12.16 -20.69
C LYS A 795 16.03 -12.11 -19.41
N ASN A 796 15.34 -12.13 -18.27
CA ASN A 796 15.94 -12.49 -16.99
C ASN A 796 16.31 -13.99 -16.97
N PRO A 797 17.28 -14.41 -16.15
CA PRO A 797 17.61 -15.81 -15.96
C PRO A 797 16.54 -16.57 -15.19
N THR A 798 16.45 -17.87 -15.44
CA THR A 798 15.75 -18.83 -14.60
C THR A 798 16.67 -19.21 -13.43
N TYR A 799 16.33 -18.82 -12.21
CA TYR A 799 17.12 -19.16 -11.03
C TYR A 799 16.83 -20.58 -10.55
N VAL A 800 17.88 -21.40 -10.41
CA VAL A 800 17.78 -22.80 -9.98
C VAL A 800 18.54 -23.04 -8.69
N ASP A 801 17.81 -23.48 -7.67
CA ASP A 801 18.38 -23.80 -6.36
C ASP A 801 19.18 -25.10 -6.42
N VAL A 802 20.41 -25.02 -5.89
CA VAL A 802 21.35 -26.13 -5.75
C VAL A 802 21.61 -26.35 -4.25
N PRO A 803 20.86 -27.26 -3.61
CA PRO A 803 21.09 -27.57 -2.21
C PRO A 803 22.49 -28.14 -1.98
N ILE A 804 23.22 -27.53 -1.05
CA ILE A 804 24.51 -28.02 -0.57
C ILE A 804 24.39 -28.48 0.88
N SER A 805 25.00 -29.63 1.16
CA SER A 805 25.16 -30.12 2.52
C SER A 805 26.60 -30.56 2.68
N TYR A 806 27.24 -30.03 3.72
CA TYR A 806 28.63 -30.30 4.04
C TYR A 806 28.78 -30.54 5.54
N GLU A 807 29.68 -31.46 5.87
CA GLU A 807 30.15 -31.67 7.23
C GLU A 807 31.63 -31.26 7.29
N LEU A 808 31.99 -30.52 8.34
CA LEU A 808 33.32 -29.93 8.46
C LEU A 808 33.74 -29.75 9.91
N ILE A 809 35.06 -29.77 10.09
CA ILE A 809 35.76 -29.52 11.33
C ILE A 809 36.36 -28.11 11.24
N PHE A 810 35.99 -27.25 12.18
CA PHE A 810 36.50 -25.88 12.27
C PHE A 810 37.86 -25.85 12.98
N THR A 811 38.67 -24.85 12.64
CA THR A 811 39.98 -24.63 13.27
C THR A 811 39.84 -24.47 14.80
N PRO A 812 40.75 -25.03 15.61
CA PRO A 812 40.67 -24.95 17.06
C PRO A 812 40.53 -23.52 17.58
N GLY A 813 39.52 -23.28 18.43
CA GLY A 813 39.24 -21.97 19.02
C GLY A 813 38.11 -21.18 18.34
N ILE A 814 37.57 -21.65 17.22
CA ILE A 814 36.40 -21.05 16.56
C ILE A 814 35.11 -21.72 17.05
N ASN A 815 34.10 -20.93 17.39
CA ASN A 815 32.76 -21.45 17.64
C ASN A 815 32.16 -22.00 16.32
N PRO A 816 31.70 -23.28 16.27
CA PRO A 816 31.21 -23.89 15.04
C PRO A 816 30.05 -23.16 14.35
N ASP A 817 29.16 -22.51 15.12
CA ASP A 817 28.01 -21.81 14.55
C ASP A 817 28.42 -20.47 13.94
N TYR A 818 29.36 -19.77 14.59
CA TYR A 818 29.99 -18.59 14.02
C TYR A 818 30.77 -18.93 12.74
N GLY A 819 31.59 -19.99 12.79
CA GLY A 819 32.36 -20.45 11.63
C GLY A 819 31.48 -20.86 10.45
N ARG A 820 30.36 -21.54 10.72
CA ARG A 820 29.35 -21.86 9.69
C ARG A 820 28.79 -20.61 9.03
N HIS A 821 28.38 -19.63 9.82
CA HIS A 821 27.81 -18.39 9.30
C HIS A 821 28.83 -17.61 8.45
N GLN A 822 30.08 -17.49 8.90
CA GLN A 822 31.15 -16.83 8.13
C GLN A 822 31.44 -17.55 6.81
N LEU A 823 31.53 -18.88 6.84
CA LEU A 823 31.73 -19.68 5.63
C LEU A 823 30.56 -19.55 4.64
N GLN A 824 29.32 -19.54 5.14
CA GLN A 824 28.14 -19.34 4.29
C GLN A 824 28.16 -17.98 3.59
N GLN A 825 28.52 -16.92 4.31
CA GLN A 825 28.69 -15.58 3.73
C GLN A 825 29.82 -15.53 2.69
N GLU A 826 30.96 -16.18 2.96
CA GLU A 826 32.08 -16.27 2.03
C GLU A 826 31.69 -17.00 0.74
N LEU A 827 31.05 -18.17 0.86
CA LEU A 827 30.57 -18.94 -0.29
C LEU A 827 29.49 -18.18 -1.08
N SER A 828 28.60 -17.47 -0.38
CA SER A 828 27.60 -16.61 -1.01
C SER A 828 28.25 -15.56 -1.90
N ARG A 829 29.30 -14.87 -1.40
CA ARG A 829 30.03 -13.84 -2.15
C ARG A 829 30.77 -14.37 -3.38
N ILE A 830 31.28 -15.59 -3.31
CA ILE A 830 32.05 -16.19 -4.41
C ILE A 830 31.13 -16.70 -5.52
N TYR A 831 30.06 -17.41 -5.17
CA TYR A 831 29.19 -18.09 -6.14
C TYR A 831 27.94 -17.31 -6.53
N MET A 832 27.53 -16.33 -5.72
CA MET A 832 26.41 -15.43 -5.98
C MET A 832 26.88 -13.97 -5.84
N PRO A 833 27.91 -13.53 -6.61
CA PRO A 833 28.58 -12.23 -6.43
C PRO A 833 27.64 -11.04 -6.58
N TRP A 834 26.54 -11.19 -7.34
CA TRP A 834 25.52 -10.17 -7.47
C TRP A 834 24.76 -9.89 -6.16
N GLY A 835 24.72 -10.82 -5.20
CA GLY A 835 23.87 -10.73 -3.99
C GLY A 835 24.33 -9.73 -2.92
N GLU A 836 25.65 -9.53 -2.72
CA GLU A 836 26.15 -8.70 -1.61
C GLU A 836 27.24 -7.68 -1.98
N ASN A 837 27.96 -7.77 -3.11
CA ASN A 837 29.06 -6.83 -3.36
C ASN A 837 29.48 -6.67 -4.84
N THR A 838 29.58 -5.41 -5.28
CA THR A 838 29.89 -4.96 -6.65
C THR A 838 31.37 -5.04 -7.04
N ALA A 839 32.28 -5.37 -6.13
CA ALA A 839 33.72 -5.26 -6.38
C ALA A 839 34.35 -6.48 -7.06
N ILE A 840 33.65 -7.61 -7.16
CA ILE A 840 34.20 -8.84 -7.74
C ILE A 840 33.40 -9.18 -9.00
N GLY A 841 33.90 -8.75 -10.15
CA GLY A 841 33.45 -9.24 -11.45
C GLY A 841 33.86 -10.69 -11.64
N VAL A 842 33.28 -11.62 -10.87
CA VAL A 842 33.35 -13.05 -11.17
C VAL A 842 32.28 -13.31 -12.22
N THR A 843 32.69 -13.70 -13.42
CA THR A 843 31.75 -14.28 -14.40
C THR A 843 31.13 -15.50 -13.74
N PRO A 844 29.80 -15.55 -13.55
CA PRO A 844 29.14 -16.75 -13.06
C PRO A 844 29.50 -17.89 -14.01
N GLY A 845 30.22 -18.89 -13.54
CA GLY A 845 30.39 -20.10 -14.32
C GLY A 845 29.02 -20.73 -14.57
N ASN A 846 28.74 -21.20 -15.79
CA ASN A 846 27.57 -22.04 -16.10
C ASN A 846 27.64 -23.42 -15.40
N ARG A 847 28.60 -23.60 -14.49
CA ARG A 847 28.89 -24.83 -13.80
C ARG A 847 29.43 -24.52 -12.41
N ILE A 848 28.89 -25.19 -11.42
CA ILE A 848 29.49 -25.28 -10.09
C ILE A 848 30.31 -26.56 -10.09
N ASP A 849 31.64 -26.42 -10.18
CA ASP A 849 32.54 -27.56 -10.13
C ASP A 849 32.67 -28.09 -8.69
N TYR A 850 32.44 -29.39 -8.52
CA TYR A 850 32.43 -30.05 -7.22
C TYR A 850 33.78 -29.90 -6.49
N TYR A 851 34.89 -30.12 -7.20
CA TYR A 851 36.22 -30.11 -6.60
C TYR A 851 36.72 -28.69 -6.37
N GLN A 852 36.35 -27.74 -7.24
CA GLN A 852 36.62 -26.33 -7.00
C GLN A 852 35.86 -25.82 -5.77
N LEU A 853 34.59 -26.20 -5.58
CA LEU A 853 33.83 -25.85 -4.38
C LEU A 853 34.46 -26.46 -3.12
N LEU A 854 34.82 -27.75 -3.17
CA LEU A 854 35.52 -28.41 -2.08
C LEU A 854 36.84 -27.71 -1.72
N ALA A 855 37.65 -27.36 -2.72
CA ALA A 855 38.91 -26.65 -2.54
C ALA A 855 38.68 -25.26 -1.93
N THR A 856 37.64 -24.55 -2.38
CA THR A 856 37.28 -23.23 -1.85
C THR A 856 36.91 -23.31 -0.37
N ILE A 857 36.09 -24.30 0.01
CA ILE A 857 35.72 -24.54 1.42
C ILE A 857 36.96 -24.88 2.25
N GLN A 858 37.84 -25.74 1.73
CA GLN A 858 39.05 -26.20 2.44
C GLN A 858 40.13 -25.11 2.57
N GLN A 859 40.15 -24.10 1.69
CA GLN A 859 41.05 -22.95 1.74
C GLN A 859 40.56 -21.84 2.68
N SER A 860 39.30 -21.88 3.11
CA SER A 860 38.74 -20.90 4.02
C SER A 860 39.46 -20.96 5.38
N PRO A 861 39.86 -19.80 5.96
CA PRO A 861 40.63 -19.76 7.22
C PRO A 861 39.88 -20.33 8.42
N TRP A 862 38.55 -20.53 8.30
CA TRP A 862 37.70 -21.08 9.35
C TRP A 862 37.74 -22.62 9.40
N VAL A 863 38.10 -23.28 8.31
CA VAL A 863 37.95 -24.73 8.12
C VAL A 863 39.28 -25.45 8.30
N GLU A 864 39.33 -26.42 9.22
CA GLU A 864 40.46 -27.33 9.36
C GLU A 864 40.34 -28.48 8.34
N ARG A 865 39.15 -29.08 8.23
CA ARG A 865 38.91 -30.22 7.34
C ARG A 865 37.45 -30.36 6.93
N VAL A 866 37.20 -30.60 5.64
CA VAL A 866 35.89 -31.04 5.13
C VAL A 866 35.77 -32.56 5.21
N THR A 867 34.71 -33.08 5.84
CA THR A 867 34.45 -34.53 5.96
C THR A 867 33.49 -35.04 4.90
N SER A 868 32.49 -34.25 4.52
CA SER A 868 31.57 -34.58 3.43
C SER A 868 31.09 -33.32 2.73
N LEU A 869 30.81 -33.44 1.42
CA LEU A 869 30.19 -32.39 0.61
C LEU A 869 29.26 -33.06 -0.41
N THR A 870 28.03 -32.57 -0.48
CA THR A 870 27.02 -33.00 -1.45
C THR A 870 26.41 -31.79 -2.14
N LEU A 871 26.13 -31.94 -3.43
CA LEU A 871 25.55 -30.95 -4.34
C LEU A 871 24.37 -31.60 -5.08
N LYS A 872 23.21 -30.96 -5.13
CA LYS A 872 22.00 -31.50 -5.78
C LYS A 872 21.36 -30.46 -6.70
N LYS A 873 20.93 -30.85 -7.90
CA LYS A 873 20.07 -30.05 -8.80
C LYS A 873 18.76 -30.82 -8.99
N GLY A 874 17.62 -30.30 -8.51
CA GLY A 874 16.30 -30.95 -8.60
C GLY A 874 15.97 -32.02 -7.52
N SER A 875 14.81 -32.69 -7.66
CA SER A 875 14.29 -33.76 -6.78
C SER A 875 14.80 -35.16 -7.17
N PRO A 876 14.79 -36.17 -6.28
CA PRO A 876 15.93 -37.07 -6.09
C PRO A 876 15.97 -38.23 -7.10
N SER A 877 17.14 -38.40 -7.72
CA SER A 877 17.64 -39.73 -8.03
C SER A 877 19.16 -39.74 -7.83
N THR A 878 19.58 -40.29 -6.68
CA THR A 878 20.95 -40.50 -6.19
C THR A 878 21.77 -39.27 -5.79
N ASP A 879 22.24 -39.29 -4.53
CA ASP A 879 23.25 -38.38 -3.99
C ASP A 879 24.60 -38.73 -4.62
N VAL A 880 24.92 -38.10 -5.75
CA VAL A 880 26.18 -38.39 -6.44
C VAL A 880 27.28 -37.49 -5.88
N ILE A 881 28.09 -38.05 -4.99
CA ILE A 881 29.34 -37.44 -4.53
C ILE A 881 30.29 -37.31 -5.73
N GLY A 882 30.95 -36.14 -5.87
CA GLY A 882 31.98 -35.92 -6.88
C GLY A 882 31.49 -35.49 -8.27
N LYS A 883 30.19 -35.22 -8.45
CA LYS A 883 29.66 -34.66 -9.71
C LYS A 883 29.47 -33.16 -9.62
N SER A 884 29.94 -32.46 -10.66
CA SER A 884 29.68 -31.04 -10.86
C SER A 884 28.25 -30.81 -11.35
N VAL A 885 27.70 -29.63 -11.08
CA VAL A 885 26.36 -29.23 -11.52
C VAL A 885 26.48 -28.23 -12.66
N GLU A 886 25.82 -28.51 -13.77
CA GLU A 886 25.77 -27.61 -14.94
C GLU A 886 24.41 -26.91 -15.02
N ALA A 887 24.45 -25.63 -15.36
CA ALA A 887 23.30 -24.78 -15.64
C ALA A 887 22.89 -24.96 -17.10
N ASP A 888 21.58 -24.96 -17.37
CA ASP A 888 21.10 -24.81 -18.74
C ASP A 888 21.31 -23.36 -19.23
N ASP A 889 21.15 -23.12 -20.53
CA ASP A 889 21.55 -21.84 -21.15
C ASP A 889 20.75 -20.62 -20.66
N ASP A 890 19.53 -20.83 -20.17
CA ASP A 890 18.70 -19.81 -19.54
C ASP A 890 18.80 -19.79 -18.00
N GLU A 891 19.62 -20.66 -17.41
CA GLU A 891 19.67 -20.85 -15.96
C GLU A 891 20.85 -20.13 -15.27
N VAL A 892 20.59 -19.74 -14.02
CA VAL A 892 21.59 -19.29 -13.05
C VAL A 892 21.45 -20.11 -11.77
N LEU A 893 22.53 -20.75 -11.33
CA LEU A 893 22.54 -21.62 -10.17
C LEU A 893 22.68 -20.80 -8.88
N ILE A 894 21.84 -21.12 -7.88
CA ILE A 894 21.82 -20.49 -6.55
C ILE A 894 22.17 -21.55 -5.50
N LEU A 895 23.20 -21.31 -4.68
CA LEU A 895 23.53 -22.23 -3.59
C LEU A 895 22.51 -22.07 -2.45
N VAL A 896 21.94 -23.20 -1.99
CA VAL A 896 21.03 -23.22 -0.84
C VAL A 896 21.58 -24.14 0.24
N TRP A 897 21.77 -23.60 1.44
CA TRP A 897 22.36 -24.36 2.55
C TRP A 897 21.30 -25.22 3.25
N LYS A 898 21.62 -26.50 3.49
CA LYS A 898 20.78 -27.44 4.26
C LYS A 898 21.23 -27.65 5.69
#